data_AF-A0A7Z7MVG6-F1
#
_entry.id   AF-A0A7Z7MVG6-F1
#
_cell.length_a   1.000
_cell.length_b   1.000
_cell.length_c   1.000
_cell.angle_alpha   90.00
_cell.angle_beta   90.00
_cell.angle_gamma   90.00
#
_symmetry.space_group_name_H-M   'P 1'
#
loop_
_entity.id
_entity.type
_entity.pdbx_description
1 polymer ?
#
loop_
_entity_poly.entity_id
_entity_poly.type
_entity_poly.pdbx_seq_one_letter_code
_entity_poly.pdbx_strand_id
1 'polypeptide(L)'
;MATNEVLAKLTELGYKNEGTLSGWDRLDIPVKDNPAGYDGAAFYNPLTNEVVVVSRGTEPPPGDGDWTANAQMLARKAPDQYQHAQDFLAQVSARYQDANFTLTGHSLGGALTQLLAAETGLKAVTFNAYGAAELVADLNARYNLNIDANGTHENITNHRTQFDAVSTVPGTTHLGEVQVHLTTSETIVAINLRLITGLVPLPVLGDIGLGYWSHKIDRFTTEVFPLPGNELIPNLLGLANLAGRGSIYDVQRISIANLLITRLTTLFASAETQASPLILDLDGDGVETLSKAEGVHFDHDGNGFAELSGWVGKDDGLLVWDRNGNGQIDAGSELFGNNTRLANGQKAANGFAALAELDSNGDGKIDANDAGFANLRIWRDADSDGLTDAGELLTLEAAGVLSLNTAYTTASTITNGNAYKQNGSYKLSSGGTAAMSDVWFAADYARTEEKNRIDLPEDIAALPDLAGFGNVRSLRQAMAQDETGALRALVEQFVAEPSAAVRNGLITQIIYTWAGVTQIAPNSRGSYIDARKLAALEIFLGDAFRQSGNANPANAAAGLLDSAFNELAGWVNAHLMLQTHSADLYGSIGLAWNETTGSFDLDVSQTLALLQSEYAANPGTGIIRLISFFDELAVFGDTGLEIRNRLKEYGDPAGDGFSFFLAQEVDELTQGSTGNDTLKAANAKNTLLVGWDGNDTLNGGSGNDSLYGGNGNDTLTGGSGNDILDGGAGNDTLDGGDGKTSWTAAPATTVWTVDRATTPICSAKAMSRTPWSSTTTPRPAGSTSCNSRPASCRTK
;
A
#
# COMPACT_ATOMS: atom_id res chain seq x y z
N MET A 1 -4.67 27.73 33.13
CA MET A 1 -4.23 26.39 32.75
C MET A 1 -4.19 26.30 31.24
N ALA A 2 -3.24 25.56 30.70
CA ALA A 2 -3.07 25.35 29.26
C ALA A 2 -4.36 24.77 28.66
N THR A 3 -4.75 25.27 27.48
CA THR A 3 -5.81 24.66 26.68
C THR A 3 -5.28 23.39 26.02
N ASN A 4 -6.16 22.50 25.55
CA ASN A 4 -5.75 21.28 24.83
C ASN A 4 -4.91 21.62 23.58
N GLU A 5 -5.23 22.72 22.91
CA GLU A 5 -4.42 23.29 21.82
C GLU A 5 -2.99 23.63 22.27
N VAL A 6 -2.84 24.33 23.39
CA VAL A 6 -1.53 24.69 23.94
C VAL A 6 -0.76 23.43 24.34
N LEU A 7 -1.43 22.44 24.94
CA LEU A 7 -0.80 21.17 25.32
C LEU A 7 -0.31 20.38 24.08
N ALA A 8 -1.09 20.36 22.99
CA ALA A 8 -0.68 19.73 21.74
C ALA A 8 0.59 20.38 21.18
N LYS A 9 0.65 21.72 21.14
CA LYS A 9 1.84 22.49 20.71
C LYS A 9 3.05 22.25 21.60
N LEU A 10 2.88 22.28 22.91
CA LEU A 10 3.98 22.05 23.84
C LEU A 10 4.52 20.61 23.72
N THR A 11 3.63 19.66 23.42
CA THR A 11 4.02 18.27 23.13
C THR A 11 4.84 18.20 21.84
N GLU A 12 4.47 18.95 20.80
CA GLU A 12 5.22 19.05 19.54
C GLU A 12 6.61 19.67 19.75
N LEU A 13 6.69 20.80 20.44
CA LEU A 13 7.97 21.46 20.75
C LEU A 13 8.86 20.57 21.63
N GLY A 14 8.26 19.83 22.55
CA GLY A 14 8.94 18.80 23.32
C GLY A 14 9.50 17.70 22.41
N TYR A 15 8.74 17.26 21.40
CA TYR A 15 9.13 16.21 20.47
C TYR A 15 10.17 16.64 19.43
N LYS A 16 10.18 17.89 18.96
CA LYS A 16 11.21 18.37 18.00
C LYS A 16 12.50 18.80 18.68
N ASN A 17 12.46 18.96 20.01
CA ASN A 17 13.55 19.53 20.80
C ASN A 17 13.94 20.96 20.37
N GLU A 18 13.05 21.69 19.72
CA GLU A 18 13.29 23.04 19.18
C GLU A 18 12.00 23.87 19.12
N GLY A 19 12.14 25.16 18.83
CA GLY A 19 11.02 26.10 18.72
C GLY A 19 10.63 26.79 20.04
N THR A 20 9.67 27.71 19.95
CA THR A 20 9.15 28.48 21.10
C THR A 20 7.65 28.67 21.00
N LEU A 21 6.97 28.74 22.14
CA LEU A 21 5.56 29.12 22.22
C LEU A 21 5.44 30.38 23.08
N SER A 22 4.76 31.41 22.57
CA SER A 22 4.61 32.67 23.28
C SER A 22 4.02 32.46 24.69
N GLY A 23 4.69 33.00 25.71
CA GLY A 23 4.30 32.88 27.11
C GLY A 23 4.70 31.57 27.80
N TRP A 24 5.42 30.68 27.11
CA TRP A 24 5.92 29.42 27.67
C TRP A 24 7.43 29.32 27.53
N ASP A 25 8.11 29.31 28.68
CA ASP A 25 9.56 29.18 28.75
C ASP A 25 9.93 27.71 28.83
N ARG A 26 10.74 27.23 27.89
CA ARG A 26 11.28 25.88 27.95
C ARG A 26 12.30 25.77 29.08
N LEU A 27 12.17 24.73 29.89
CA LEU A 27 13.05 24.47 31.02
C LEU A 27 14.22 23.59 30.60
N ASP A 28 15.43 24.08 30.80
CA ASP A 28 16.66 23.30 30.62
C ASP A 28 16.89 22.43 31.87
N ILE A 29 16.38 21.20 31.81
CA ILE A 29 16.51 20.16 32.85
C ILE A 29 16.98 18.88 32.16
N PRO A 30 18.22 18.42 32.39
CA PRO A 30 18.73 17.23 31.73
C PRO A 30 18.07 15.96 32.28
N VAL A 31 17.80 14.99 31.41
CA VAL A 31 17.47 13.62 31.82
C VAL A 31 18.79 12.93 32.23
N LYS A 32 18.96 12.62 33.51
CA LYS A 32 20.17 11.94 34.02
C LYS A 32 20.17 10.46 33.65
N ASP A 33 21.33 9.92 33.24
CA ASP A 33 21.62 8.49 33.02
C ASP A 33 20.47 7.70 32.38
N ASN A 34 20.39 7.74 31.04
CA ASN A 34 19.26 7.24 30.26
C ASN A 34 19.62 6.09 29.29
N PRO A 35 19.98 4.89 29.77
CA PRO A 35 20.30 3.75 28.91
C PRO A 35 19.06 3.16 28.20
N ALA A 36 17.84 3.48 28.67
CA ALA A 36 16.57 3.01 28.11
C ALA A 36 15.93 3.98 27.09
N GLY A 37 16.55 5.15 26.84
CA GLY A 37 16.16 6.10 25.81
C GLY A 37 14.88 6.91 26.09
N TYR A 38 14.51 7.14 27.35
CA TYR A 38 13.42 8.06 27.72
C TYR A 38 13.83 9.52 27.48
N ASP A 39 12.98 10.32 26.84
CA ASP A 39 13.23 11.75 26.69
C ASP A 39 12.01 12.58 27.10
N GLY A 40 12.26 13.69 27.78
CA GLY A 40 11.24 14.52 28.40
C GLY A 40 11.57 16.00 28.28
N ALA A 41 10.53 16.83 28.18
CA ALA A 41 10.65 18.27 28.17
C ALA A 41 9.72 18.88 29.22
N ALA A 42 10.04 20.08 29.71
CA ALA A 42 9.16 20.82 30.58
C ALA A 42 9.09 22.29 30.14
N PHE A 43 7.92 22.89 30.31
CA PHE A 43 7.65 24.27 29.94
C PHE A 43 6.96 24.99 31.10
N TYR A 44 7.37 26.22 31.39
CA TYR A 44 6.83 27.03 32.47
C TYR A 44 6.16 28.28 31.91
N ASN A 45 4.95 28.56 32.38
CA ASN A 45 4.26 29.81 32.08
C ASN A 45 4.25 30.70 33.34
N PRO A 46 5.02 31.81 33.36
CA PRO A 46 5.11 32.69 34.52
C PRO A 46 3.84 33.48 34.79
N LEU A 47 2.94 33.63 33.81
CA LEU A 47 1.68 34.36 33.97
C LEU A 47 0.61 33.51 34.65
N THR A 48 0.57 32.21 34.36
CA THR A 48 -0.41 31.28 34.94
C THR A 48 0.13 30.47 36.12
N ASN A 49 1.45 30.57 36.39
CA ASN A 49 2.16 29.74 37.36
C ASN A 49 1.89 28.24 37.14
N GLU A 50 2.07 27.82 35.88
CA GLU A 50 1.81 26.46 35.42
C GLU A 50 3.06 25.87 34.79
N VAL A 51 3.29 24.60 35.08
CA VAL A 51 4.32 23.78 34.47
C VAL A 51 3.66 22.66 33.68
N VAL A 52 4.02 22.55 32.41
CA VAL A 52 3.64 21.43 31.56
C VAL A 52 4.84 20.50 31.41
N VAL A 53 4.65 19.23 31.77
CA VAL A 53 5.66 18.19 31.64
C VAL A 53 5.27 17.29 30.46
N VAL A 54 6.19 17.14 29.52
CA VAL A 54 6.01 16.40 28.28
C VAL A 54 6.85 15.13 28.32
N SER A 55 6.22 13.97 28.16
CA SER A 55 6.93 12.72 27.84
C SER A 55 6.96 12.53 26.32
N ARG A 56 8.15 12.38 25.73
CA ARG A 56 8.31 12.17 24.28
C ARG A 56 7.98 10.71 23.91
N GLY A 57 7.43 10.52 22.71
CA GLY A 57 7.22 9.20 22.11
C GLY A 57 8.51 8.62 21.53
N THR A 58 8.43 7.42 20.94
CA THR A 58 9.56 6.79 20.22
C THR A 58 9.85 7.46 18.89
N GLU A 59 11.12 7.45 18.48
CA GLU A 59 11.53 7.52 17.07
C GLU A 59 11.71 6.07 16.58
N PRO A 60 10.84 5.54 15.70
CA PRO A 60 11.08 4.22 15.10
C PRO A 60 12.08 4.35 13.93
N PRO A 61 12.94 3.33 13.70
CA PRO A 61 13.58 3.16 12.41
C PRO A 61 12.52 2.91 11.31
N PRO A 62 12.80 3.25 10.04
CA PRO A 62 11.87 3.02 8.94
C PRO A 62 11.71 1.50 8.70
N GLY A 63 10.51 0.94 8.90
CA GLY A 63 10.24 -0.45 8.51
C GLY A 63 9.21 -1.26 9.32
N ASP A 64 8.74 -0.83 10.49
CA ASP A 64 8.04 -1.76 11.38
C ASP A 64 6.51 -1.57 11.37
N GLY A 65 5.87 -1.89 10.25
CA GLY A 65 4.41 -1.99 10.11
C GLY A 65 3.81 -3.27 10.71
N ASP A 66 4.51 -3.96 11.61
CA ASP A 66 4.04 -5.17 12.27
C ASP A 66 3.31 -4.83 13.58
N TRP A 67 2.02 -5.16 13.65
CA TRP A 67 1.20 -5.05 14.86
C TRP A 67 1.80 -5.74 16.08
N THR A 68 2.54 -6.84 15.85
CA THR A 68 3.24 -7.59 16.88
C THR A 68 4.42 -6.79 17.43
N ALA A 69 5.14 -6.05 16.58
CA ALA A 69 6.26 -5.21 16.99
C ALA A 69 5.79 -4.03 17.84
N ASN A 70 4.66 -3.40 17.52
CA ASN A 70 4.11 -2.27 18.30
C ASN A 70 3.62 -2.70 19.69
N ALA A 71 2.91 -3.82 19.78
CA ALA A 71 2.51 -4.39 21.08
C ALA A 71 3.73 -4.83 21.91
N GLN A 72 4.74 -5.44 21.27
CA GLN A 72 6.01 -5.78 21.93
C GLN A 72 6.79 -4.53 22.36
N MET A 73 6.75 -3.43 21.60
CA MET A 73 7.41 -2.18 21.93
C MET A 73 6.81 -1.55 23.18
N LEU A 74 5.48 -1.43 23.25
CA LEU A 74 4.80 -0.93 24.45
C LEU A 74 5.09 -1.80 25.66
N ALA A 75 4.96 -3.13 25.53
CA ALA A 75 5.19 -4.08 26.62
C ALA A 75 6.65 -4.15 27.11
N ARG A 76 7.64 -3.80 26.27
CA ARG A 76 9.06 -3.81 26.64
C ARG A 76 9.56 -2.43 27.08
N LYS A 77 9.33 -1.39 26.27
CA LYS A 77 9.94 -0.07 26.48
C LYS A 77 9.24 0.77 27.55
N ALA A 78 7.90 0.72 27.64
CA ALA A 78 7.19 1.56 28.60
C ALA A 78 7.58 1.24 30.06
N PRO A 79 7.65 -0.05 30.49
CA PRO A 79 8.16 -0.37 31.82
C PRO A 79 9.59 0.11 32.07
N ASP A 80 10.49 -0.07 31.09
CA ASP A 80 11.90 0.34 31.21
C ASP A 80 12.09 1.87 31.29
N GLN A 81 11.20 2.63 30.64
CA GLN A 81 11.26 4.10 30.60
C GLN A 81 10.50 4.79 31.75
N TYR A 82 9.58 4.07 32.41
CA TYR A 82 8.68 4.64 33.41
C TYR A 82 9.41 5.34 34.57
N GLN A 83 10.42 4.67 35.16
CA GLN A 83 11.19 5.22 36.28
C GLN A 83 11.89 6.53 35.91
N HIS A 84 12.40 6.64 34.68
CA HIS A 84 13.06 7.85 34.21
C HIS A 84 12.07 9.01 34.01
N ALA A 85 10.84 8.70 33.62
CA ALA A 85 9.76 9.68 33.53
C ALA A 85 9.38 10.21 34.93
N GLN A 86 9.33 9.33 35.95
CA GLN A 86 9.15 9.74 37.35
C GLN A 86 10.29 10.63 37.85
N ASP A 87 11.54 10.25 37.59
CA ASP A 87 12.73 11.00 38.01
C ASP A 87 12.79 12.39 37.36
N PHE A 88 12.38 12.48 36.09
CA PHE A 88 12.28 13.76 35.39
C PHE A 88 11.20 14.64 36.03
N LEU A 89 9.99 14.11 36.23
CA LEU A 89 8.90 14.83 36.90
C LEU A 89 9.33 15.33 38.30
N ALA A 90 9.98 14.48 39.09
CA ALA A 90 10.48 14.84 40.41
C ALA A 90 11.49 16.01 40.38
N GLN A 91 12.39 16.03 39.39
CA GLN A 91 13.34 17.13 39.22
C GLN A 91 12.65 18.44 38.85
N VAL A 92 11.65 18.39 37.97
CA VAL A 92 10.86 19.57 37.60
C VAL A 92 10.06 20.07 38.82
N SER A 93 9.36 19.18 39.52
CA SER A 93 8.57 19.51 40.71
C SER A 93 9.42 20.07 41.85
N ALA A 94 10.64 19.57 42.06
CA ALA A 94 11.55 20.11 43.07
C ALA A 94 11.97 21.57 42.77
N ARG A 95 12.05 21.94 41.49
CA ARG A 95 12.41 23.30 41.04
C ARG A 95 11.23 24.27 41.04
N TYR A 96 10.00 23.77 40.89
CA TYR A 96 8.76 24.56 40.77
C TYR A 96 7.68 24.10 41.76
N GLN A 97 7.99 24.15 43.06
CA GLN A 97 7.18 23.54 44.14
C GLN A 97 5.77 24.14 44.30
N ASP A 98 5.59 25.40 43.91
CA ASP A 98 4.32 26.13 44.05
C ASP A 98 3.53 26.24 42.72
N ALA A 99 3.97 25.58 41.65
CA ALA A 99 3.32 25.64 40.35
C ALA A 99 2.21 24.59 40.19
N ASN A 100 1.23 24.87 39.33
CA ASN A 100 0.26 23.87 38.90
C ASN A 100 0.88 22.97 37.82
N PHE A 101 0.69 21.65 37.90
CA PHE A 101 1.27 20.70 36.96
C PHE A 101 0.22 20.09 36.03
N THR A 102 0.51 20.09 34.74
CA THR A 102 -0.23 19.34 33.71
C THR A 102 0.74 18.44 32.97
N LEU A 103 0.38 17.17 32.80
CA LEU A 103 1.17 16.20 32.04
C LEU A 103 0.62 16.08 30.61
N THR A 104 1.50 15.89 29.65
CA THR A 104 1.11 15.67 28.25
C THR A 104 2.11 14.78 27.52
N GLY A 105 1.67 14.14 26.45
CA GLY A 105 2.52 13.23 25.69
C GLY A 105 1.82 12.69 24.45
N HIS A 106 2.62 12.19 23.52
CA HIS A 106 2.17 11.59 22.27
C HIS A 106 2.72 10.17 22.07
N SER A 107 1.94 9.28 21.47
CA SER A 107 2.33 7.89 21.21
C SER A 107 2.82 7.18 22.50
N LEU A 108 4.03 6.60 22.52
CA LEU A 108 4.61 5.96 23.73
C LEU A 108 4.68 6.94 24.91
N GLY A 109 5.01 8.21 24.65
CA GLY A 109 5.08 9.25 25.67
C GLY A 109 3.69 9.56 26.26
N GLY A 110 2.63 9.40 25.46
CA GLY A 110 1.26 9.47 25.93
C GLY A 110 0.92 8.32 26.88
N ALA A 111 1.37 7.09 26.59
CA ALA A 111 1.17 5.95 27.51
C ALA A 111 1.89 6.14 28.85
N LEU A 112 3.15 6.62 28.82
CA LEU A 112 3.90 7.00 30.03
C LEU A 112 3.18 8.10 30.83
N THR A 113 2.62 9.08 30.12
CA THR A 113 1.86 10.19 30.72
C THR A 113 0.60 9.69 31.42
N GLN A 114 -0.15 8.75 30.83
CA GLN A 114 -1.32 8.14 31.47
C GLN A 114 -0.94 7.45 32.78
N LEU A 115 0.15 6.67 32.77
CA LEU A 115 0.63 5.95 33.94
C LEU A 115 1.09 6.90 35.06
N LEU A 116 1.86 7.95 34.72
CA LEU A 116 2.28 8.98 35.68
C LEU A 116 1.09 9.71 36.30
N ALA A 117 0.08 10.06 35.49
CA ALA A 117 -1.13 10.72 35.97
C ALA A 117 -1.97 9.81 36.87
N ALA A 118 -2.05 8.52 36.55
CA ALA A 118 -2.74 7.53 37.36
C ALA A 118 -2.05 7.31 38.73
N GLU A 119 -0.72 7.40 38.78
CA GLU A 119 0.03 7.32 40.04
C GLU A 119 -0.07 8.60 40.87
N THR A 120 0.10 9.76 40.24
CA THR A 120 0.27 11.05 40.95
C THR A 120 -1.04 11.79 41.17
N GLY A 121 -2.10 11.44 40.44
CA GLY A 121 -3.37 12.18 40.41
C GLY A 121 -3.30 13.51 39.64
N LEU A 122 -2.19 13.81 38.96
CA LEU A 122 -2.05 15.02 38.15
C LEU A 122 -2.92 14.95 36.90
N LYS A 123 -3.32 16.12 36.38
CA LYS A 123 -4.08 16.18 35.12
C LYS A 123 -3.20 15.76 33.95
N ALA A 124 -3.71 14.87 33.10
CA ALA A 124 -3.06 14.48 31.84
C ALA A 124 -3.97 14.71 30.63
N VAL A 125 -3.39 15.30 29.59
CA VAL A 125 -3.99 15.36 28.25
C VAL A 125 -3.01 14.74 27.28
N THR A 126 -3.40 13.68 26.58
CA THR A 126 -2.51 12.94 25.68
C THR A 126 -3.05 12.95 24.26
N PHE A 127 -2.16 12.71 23.29
CA PHE A 127 -2.46 12.78 21.87
C PHE A 127 -2.02 11.49 21.18
N ASN A 128 -2.92 10.79 20.52
CA ASN A 128 -2.64 9.54 19.81
C ASN A 128 -1.82 8.55 20.67
N ALA A 129 -2.16 8.43 21.96
CA ALA A 129 -1.43 7.58 22.90
C ALA A 129 -1.75 6.09 22.69
N TYR A 130 -0.87 5.19 23.12
CA TYR A 130 -1.24 3.77 23.31
C TYR A 130 -2.11 3.60 24.56
N GLY A 131 -2.88 2.51 24.63
CA GLY A 131 -3.49 2.06 25.90
C GLY A 131 -2.41 1.67 26.90
N ALA A 132 -2.69 1.76 28.20
CA ALA A 132 -1.70 1.53 29.26
C ALA A 132 -2.20 0.69 30.44
N ALA A 133 -3.48 0.31 30.48
CA ALA A 133 -4.07 -0.38 31.62
C ALA A 133 -3.42 -1.74 31.91
N GLU A 134 -3.03 -2.46 30.86
CA GLU A 134 -2.43 -3.78 30.93
C GLU A 134 -1.00 -3.74 31.51
N LEU A 135 -0.34 -2.58 31.48
CA LEU A 135 1.00 -2.38 32.05
C LEU A 135 0.97 -2.15 33.57
N VAL A 136 -0.19 -1.77 34.12
CA VAL A 136 -0.33 -1.38 35.54
C VAL A 136 0.09 -2.50 36.49
N ALA A 137 -0.32 -3.75 36.21
CA ALA A 137 0.00 -4.88 37.06
C ALA A 137 1.52 -5.16 37.13
N ASP A 138 2.20 -5.06 35.99
CA ASP A 138 3.65 -5.24 35.89
C ASP A 138 4.40 -4.10 36.61
N LEU A 139 3.97 -2.85 36.40
CA LEU A 139 4.57 -1.68 37.05
C LEU A 139 4.38 -1.66 38.56
N ASN A 140 3.17 -1.96 39.05
CA ASN A 140 2.89 -2.10 40.48
C ASN A 140 3.81 -3.14 41.13
N ALA A 141 4.03 -4.28 40.45
CA ALA A 141 4.92 -5.33 40.94
C ALA A 141 6.40 -4.92 40.91
N ARG A 142 6.87 -4.25 39.85
CA ARG A 142 8.28 -3.87 39.67
C ARG A 142 8.72 -2.71 40.56
N TYR A 143 7.87 -1.71 40.72
CA TYR A 143 8.22 -0.44 41.36
C TYR A 143 7.47 -0.22 42.69
N ASN A 144 6.72 -1.23 43.16
CA ASN A 144 5.94 -1.17 44.40
C ASN A 144 4.96 0.03 44.41
N LEU A 145 4.26 0.21 43.29
CA LEU A 145 3.24 1.23 43.10
C LEU A 145 1.86 0.68 43.47
N ASN A 146 0.86 1.57 43.53
CA ASN A 146 -0.52 1.23 43.83
C ASN A 146 -1.49 1.90 42.86
N ILE A 147 -1.22 1.77 41.56
CA ILE A 147 -2.10 2.27 40.51
C ILE A 147 -3.27 1.28 40.34
N ASP A 148 -4.51 1.76 40.42
CA ASP A 148 -5.69 0.94 40.16
C ASP A 148 -6.01 0.95 38.65
N ALA A 149 -5.79 -0.18 37.97
CA ALA A 149 -6.07 -0.32 36.54
C ALA A 149 -7.56 -0.14 36.20
N ASN A 150 -8.46 -0.34 37.16
CA ASN A 150 -9.92 -0.23 36.98
C ASN A 150 -10.50 1.04 37.61
N GLY A 151 -9.66 1.94 38.11
CA GLY A 151 -10.08 3.21 38.67
C GLY A 151 -10.72 4.12 37.62
N THR A 152 -11.59 5.03 38.06
CA THR A 152 -12.15 6.09 37.22
C THR A 152 -11.12 7.22 37.09
N HIS A 153 -10.15 7.10 36.18
CA HIS A 153 -9.08 8.09 35.98
C HIS A 153 -9.60 9.35 35.26
N GLU A 154 -10.53 10.08 35.90
CA GLU A 154 -11.18 11.28 35.38
C GLU A 154 -10.20 12.45 35.12
N ASN A 155 -8.99 12.37 35.65
CA ASN A 155 -7.90 13.32 35.43
C ASN A 155 -7.17 13.11 34.09
N ILE A 156 -7.50 12.06 33.33
CA ILE A 156 -6.82 11.66 32.10
C ILE A 156 -7.77 11.77 30.91
N THR A 157 -7.36 12.51 29.88
CA THR A 157 -8.04 12.56 28.57
C THR A 157 -7.05 12.24 27.46
N ASN A 158 -7.39 11.29 26.57
CA ASN A 158 -6.65 11.01 25.36
C ASN A 158 -7.43 11.52 24.14
N HIS A 159 -6.84 12.43 23.38
CA HIS A 159 -7.40 12.84 22.11
C HIS A 159 -6.72 12.07 20.98
N ARG A 160 -7.50 11.49 20.08
CA ARG A 160 -6.98 10.74 18.93
C ARG A 160 -7.60 11.21 17.63
N THR A 161 -6.89 11.03 16.52
CA THR A 161 -7.46 11.17 15.18
C THR A 161 -8.17 9.89 14.75
N GLN A 162 -9.13 10.02 13.85
CA GLN A 162 -10.07 8.97 13.44
C GLN A 162 -9.35 7.72 12.91
N PHE A 163 -8.33 7.91 12.07
CA PHE A 163 -7.60 6.83 11.41
C PHE A 163 -6.25 6.54 12.07
N ASP A 164 -6.03 7.02 13.29
CA ASP A 164 -4.82 6.69 14.04
C ASP A 164 -4.87 5.23 14.55
N ALA A 165 -3.98 4.42 14.01
CA ALA A 165 -3.77 3.01 14.35
C ALA A 165 -3.10 2.79 15.72
N VAL A 166 -2.39 3.79 16.24
CA VAL A 166 -1.62 3.69 17.51
C VAL A 166 -2.54 3.57 18.71
N SER A 167 -3.63 4.33 18.70
CA SER A 167 -4.63 4.31 19.77
C SER A 167 -5.50 3.04 19.80
N THR A 168 -5.41 2.19 18.77
CA THR A 168 -6.26 1.00 18.57
C THR A 168 -5.47 -0.31 18.54
N VAL A 169 -4.20 -0.33 18.99
CA VAL A 169 -3.41 -1.56 19.10
C VAL A 169 -4.22 -2.61 19.88
N PRO A 170 -4.62 -3.73 19.24
CA PRO A 170 -5.48 -4.73 19.87
C PRO A 170 -4.87 -5.25 21.18
N GLY A 171 -5.68 -5.27 22.24
CA GLY A 171 -5.25 -5.76 23.57
C GLY A 171 -4.62 -4.70 24.48
N THR A 172 -4.76 -3.40 24.16
CA THR A 172 -4.35 -2.30 25.05
C THR A 172 -5.53 -1.38 25.36
N THR A 173 -5.77 -1.09 26.65
CA THR A 173 -6.91 -0.29 27.15
C THR A 173 -6.41 1.03 27.73
N HIS A 174 -7.06 2.14 27.39
CA HIS A 174 -6.76 3.46 27.94
C HIS A 174 -7.22 3.57 29.39
N LEU A 175 -6.45 4.29 30.22
CA LEU A 175 -6.81 4.50 31.62
C LEU A 175 -7.90 5.58 31.79
N GLY A 176 -7.99 6.54 30.86
CA GLY A 176 -8.92 7.68 30.92
C GLY A 176 -9.91 7.80 29.75
N GLU A 177 -10.59 8.94 29.66
CA GLU A 177 -11.54 9.23 28.57
C GLU A 177 -10.84 9.35 27.22
N VAL A 178 -11.41 8.77 26.16
CA VAL A 178 -10.91 8.90 24.78
C VAL A 178 -11.84 9.78 23.97
N GLN A 179 -11.31 10.84 23.38
CA GLN A 179 -12.01 11.75 22.48
C GLN A 179 -11.47 11.61 21.07
N VAL A 180 -12.33 11.25 20.12
CA VAL A 180 -11.98 11.04 18.72
C VAL A 180 -12.26 12.29 17.90
N HIS A 181 -11.29 12.69 17.07
CA HIS A 181 -11.37 13.85 16.19
C HIS A 181 -11.17 13.44 14.74
N LEU A 182 -11.83 14.13 13.81
CA LEU A 182 -11.61 14.00 12.37
C LEU A 182 -10.74 15.17 11.91
N THR A 183 -9.57 14.90 11.33
CA THR A 183 -8.75 15.97 10.74
C THR A 183 -9.34 16.43 9.39
N THR A 184 -8.89 17.57 8.84
CA THR A 184 -9.28 18.02 7.49
C THR A 184 -8.90 16.98 6.44
N SER A 185 -7.70 16.43 6.52
CA SER A 185 -7.21 15.35 5.64
C SER A 185 -8.02 14.05 5.82
N GLU A 186 -8.38 13.69 7.05
CA GLU A 186 -9.27 12.53 7.30
C GLU A 186 -10.70 12.79 6.87
N THR A 187 -11.15 14.05 6.94
CA THR A 187 -12.44 14.49 6.44
C THR A 187 -12.44 14.46 4.93
N ILE A 188 -11.35 14.84 4.25
CA ILE A 188 -11.16 14.66 2.80
C ILE A 188 -11.12 13.18 2.45
N VAL A 189 -10.50 12.31 3.24
CA VAL A 189 -10.53 10.85 3.03
C VAL A 189 -11.91 10.26 3.28
N ALA A 190 -12.61 10.68 4.34
CA ALA A 190 -13.99 10.28 4.65
C ALA A 190 -14.99 10.85 3.65
N ILE A 191 -14.70 12.03 3.08
CA ILE A 191 -15.42 12.64 1.96
C ILE A 191 -15.04 11.95 0.66
N ASN A 192 -13.81 11.48 0.45
CA ASN A 192 -13.42 10.66 -0.70
C ASN A 192 -14.07 9.27 -0.62
N LEU A 193 -14.26 8.73 0.59
CA LEU A 193 -15.11 7.57 0.86
C LEU A 193 -16.61 7.89 0.63
N ARG A 194 -17.03 9.16 0.70
CA ARG A 194 -18.35 9.62 0.18
C ARG A 194 -18.35 9.90 -1.35
N LEU A 195 -17.25 10.36 -1.94
CA LEU A 195 -17.00 10.68 -3.36
C LEU A 195 -16.51 9.46 -4.15
N ILE A 196 -16.57 8.27 -3.54
CA ILE A 196 -16.94 7.01 -4.19
C ILE A 196 -18.29 7.14 -4.95
N THR A 197 -19.00 8.26 -4.75
CA THR A 197 -19.95 8.86 -5.70
C THR A 197 -19.47 10.20 -6.32
N GLY A 198 -18.29 10.23 -6.97
CA GLY A 198 -17.88 11.17 -8.03
C GLY A 198 -17.21 12.52 -7.69
N LEU A 199 -16.03 12.74 -8.30
CA LEU A 199 -15.40 13.99 -8.83
C LEU A 199 -14.82 15.08 -7.89
N VAL A 200 -13.48 15.32 -7.91
CA VAL A 200 -12.65 16.38 -8.61
C VAL A 200 -11.13 16.03 -8.41
N PRO A 201 -10.18 16.53 -9.23
CA PRO A 201 -8.81 15.99 -9.31
C PRO A 201 -7.69 16.91 -8.70
N LEU A 202 -6.49 16.31 -8.55
CA LEU A 202 -5.12 16.89 -8.39
C LEU A 202 -4.75 17.47 -7.00
N PRO A 203 -3.44 17.60 -6.63
CA PRO A 203 -2.21 16.86 -6.95
C PRO A 203 -1.56 16.27 -5.67
N VAL A 204 -0.44 15.54 -5.79
CA VAL A 204 0.39 15.05 -4.67
C VAL A 204 -0.27 13.97 -3.78
N LEU A 205 -0.50 12.79 -4.36
CA LEU A 205 -0.59 11.53 -3.60
C LEU A 205 0.78 10.83 -3.45
N GLY A 206 1.87 11.61 -3.52
CA GLY A 206 3.22 11.15 -3.19
C GLY A 206 3.43 10.86 -1.70
N ASP A 207 2.52 11.31 -0.83
CA ASP A 207 2.76 11.31 0.62
C ASP A 207 1.66 10.71 1.50
N ILE A 208 0.57 10.18 0.93
CA ILE A 208 -0.43 9.45 1.75
C ILE A 208 -0.05 7.97 1.80
N GLY A 209 1.03 7.71 2.53
CA GLY A 209 1.33 6.40 3.08
C GLY A 209 0.19 5.96 4.01
N LEU A 210 -0.81 5.28 3.46
CA LEU A 210 -1.79 4.53 4.27
C LEU A 210 -1.15 3.37 5.05
N GLY A 211 0.17 3.19 4.96
CA GLY A 211 0.97 2.32 5.83
C GLY A 211 1.89 3.01 6.84
N TYR A 212 1.99 4.36 6.91
CA TYR A 212 3.08 4.99 7.70
C TYR A 212 2.82 6.35 8.40
N TRP A 213 1.58 6.76 8.67
CA TRP A 213 1.35 8.09 9.26
C TRP A 213 0.50 8.09 10.54
N SER A 214 1.11 7.70 11.66
CA SER A 214 0.60 7.92 13.02
C SER A 214 1.58 8.63 13.96
N HIS A 215 2.68 9.20 13.45
CA HIS A 215 3.74 9.76 14.30
C HIS A 215 3.93 11.28 14.27
N LYS A 216 3.24 12.04 13.40
CA LYS A 216 3.45 13.49 13.29
C LYS A 216 2.42 14.28 14.10
N ILE A 217 2.82 14.68 15.30
CA ILE A 217 2.04 15.57 16.17
C ILE A 217 1.71 16.93 15.51
N ASP A 218 2.53 17.39 14.57
CA ASP A 218 2.30 18.59 13.75
C ASP A 218 0.95 18.56 13.03
N ARG A 219 0.53 17.39 12.53
CA ARG A 219 -0.77 17.24 11.88
C ARG A 219 -1.90 17.45 12.87
N PHE A 220 -1.73 16.91 14.08
CA PHE A 220 -2.67 17.03 15.17
C PHE A 220 -2.80 18.49 15.64
N THR A 221 -1.68 19.21 15.76
CA THR A 221 -1.66 20.63 16.14
C THR A 221 -2.19 21.54 15.04
N THR A 222 -1.96 21.24 13.77
CA THR A 222 -2.38 22.10 12.65
C THR A 222 -3.83 21.91 12.24
N GLU A 223 -4.34 20.67 12.25
CA GLU A 223 -5.68 20.37 11.72
C GLU A 223 -6.76 20.26 12.81
N VAL A 224 -6.45 19.72 13.99
CA VAL A 224 -7.44 19.54 15.08
C VAL A 224 -7.50 20.78 15.98
N PHE A 225 -6.34 21.38 16.26
CA PHE A 225 -6.21 22.52 17.18
C PHE A 225 -5.43 23.69 16.54
N PRO A 226 -5.94 24.30 15.46
CA PRO A 226 -5.22 25.29 14.66
C PRO A 226 -4.83 26.53 15.46
N LEU A 227 -3.67 27.11 15.14
CA LEU A 227 -3.15 28.29 15.83
C LEU A 227 -3.89 29.55 15.31
N PRO A 228 -4.02 30.61 16.13
CA PRO A 228 -4.51 31.89 15.63
C PRO A 228 -3.65 32.40 14.45
N GLY A 229 -4.28 32.57 13.29
CA GLY A 229 -3.59 32.92 12.02
C GLY A 229 -3.52 31.79 11.00
N ASN A 230 -3.85 30.56 11.39
CA ASN A 230 -4.07 29.44 10.48
C ASN A 230 -5.55 29.46 10.06
N GLU A 231 -5.89 30.10 8.95
CA GLU A 231 -7.26 30.07 8.44
C GLU A 231 -7.64 28.66 7.98
N LEU A 232 -8.53 28.00 8.72
CA LEU A 232 -9.28 26.84 8.23
C LEU A 232 -10.19 27.31 7.09
N ILE A 233 -10.01 26.77 5.88
CA ILE A 233 -10.81 27.12 4.69
C ILE A 233 -12.30 26.89 4.98
N PRO A 234 -13.16 27.93 4.99
CA PRO A 234 -14.59 27.78 5.09
C PRO A 234 -15.22 27.99 3.71
N ASN A 235 -15.53 26.93 2.95
CA ASN A 235 -16.72 26.88 2.08
C ASN A 235 -16.84 25.56 1.28
N LEU A 236 -17.88 24.80 1.62
CA LEU A 236 -18.29 23.53 1.01
C LEU A 236 -19.41 23.72 -0.05
N LEU A 237 -19.40 24.83 -0.80
CA LEU A 237 -20.50 25.24 -1.69
C LEU A 237 -20.23 25.12 -3.20
N GLY A 238 -19.12 24.49 -3.61
CA GLY A 238 -18.79 24.24 -5.02
C GLY A 238 -19.23 22.89 -5.60
N LEU A 239 -19.85 22.02 -4.79
CA LEU A 239 -20.03 20.59 -5.12
C LEU A 239 -21.27 20.25 -5.97
N ALA A 240 -22.12 21.23 -6.30
CA ALA A 240 -23.31 20.97 -7.11
C ALA A 240 -23.01 20.69 -8.60
N ASN A 241 -21.79 20.96 -9.08
CA ASN A 241 -21.41 20.78 -10.49
C ASN A 241 -20.60 19.50 -10.77
N LEU A 242 -20.40 18.63 -9.79
CA LEU A 242 -19.55 17.45 -9.91
C LEU A 242 -20.32 16.12 -9.75
N ALA A 243 -21.64 16.14 -9.87
CA ALA A 243 -22.48 14.94 -9.83
C ALA A 243 -22.41 14.07 -11.12
N GLY A 244 -21.31 14.08 -11.87
CA GLY A 244 -21.19 13.28 -13.09
C GLY A 244 -19.76 13.01 -13.55
N ARG A 245 -19.15 11.92 -13.02
CA ARG A 245 -18.03 11.09 -13.58
C ARG A 245 -16.86 10.82 -12.61
N GLY A 246 -16.92 9.75 -11.83
CA GLY A 246 -15.71 9.17 -11.20
C GLY A 246 -16.03 7.95 -10.34
N SER A 247 -15.36 6.82 -10.60
CA SER A 247 -15.57 5.51 -9.96
C SER A 247 -14.45 5.19 -8.96
N ILE A 248 -14.70 4.32 -7.97
CA ILE A 248 -13.74 3.75 -6.97
C ILE A 248 -12.40 3.32 -7.58
N TYR A 249 -12.40 2.97 -8.87
CA TYR A 249 -11.24 2.47 -9.60
C TYR A 249 -10.03 3.41 -9.64
N ASP A 250 -10.16 4.73 -9.58
CA ASP A 250 -9.05 5.63 -9.94
C ASP A 250 -8.06 5.90 -8.78
N VAL A 251 -8.49 5.82 -7.52
CA VAL A 251 -7.66 6.16 -6.35
C VAL A 251 -6.86 4.96 -5.81
N GLN A 252 -7.36 3.72 -5.98
CA GLN A 252 -6.62 2.50 -5.59
C GLN A 252 -5.56 2.08 -6.62
N ARG A 253 -5.67 2.53 -7.86
CA ARG A 253 -4.78 2.15 -8.97
C ARG A 253 -3.31 2.51 -8.74
N ILE A 254 -3.03 3.67 -8.15
CA ILE A 254 -1.66 4.20 -8.02
C ILE A 254 -0.89 3.46 -6.90
N SER A 255 -1.53 3.20 -5.75
CA SER A 255 -0.89 2.50 -4.61
C SER A 255 -0.58 1.02 -4.90
N ILE A 256 -1.44 0.35 -5.65
CA ILE A 256 -1.29 -1.10 -5.92
C ILE A 256 -0.34 -1.35 -7.07
N ALA A 257 -0.35 -0.51 -8.11
CA ALA A 257 0.67 -0.54 -9.16
C ALA A 257 2.06 -0.35 -8.54
N ASN A 258 2.23 0.50 -7.52
CA ASN A 258 3.51 0.71 -6.83
C ASN A 258 4.07 -0.56 -6.15
N LEU A 259 3.23 -1.40 -5.56
CA LEU A 259 3.66 -2.68 -4.97
C LEU A 259 4.14 -3.65 -6.06
N LEU A 260 3.38 -3.76 -7.16
CA LEU A 260 3.77 -4.58 -8.30
C LEU A 260 5.07 -4.07 -8.94
N ILE A 261 5.19 -2.76 -9.21
CA ILE A 261 6.39 -2.11 -9.74
C ILE A 261 7.59 -2.43 -8.87
N THR A 262 7.47 -2.28 -7.54
CA THR A 262 8.57 -2.55 -6.61
C THR A 262 9.03 -4.01 -6.69
N ARG A 263 8.10 -4.97 -6.80
CA ARG A 263 8.45 -6.38 -6.97
C ARG A 263 9.10 -6.66 -8.31
N LEU A 264 8.51 -6.17 -9.41
CA LEU A 264 8.98 -6.43 -10.76
C LEU A 264 10.36 -5.79 -11.04
N THR A 265 10.61 -4.57 -10.55
CA THR A 265 11.87 -3.84 -10.76
C THR A 265 13.09 -4.56 -10.16
N THR A 266 12.92 -5.34 -9.07
CA THR A 266 14.04 -6.11 -8.48
C THR A 266 14.65 -7.17 -9.41
N LEU A 267 13.91 -7.58 -10.44
CA LEU A 267 14.31 -8.61 -11.39
C LEU A 267 14.96 -8.05 -12.66
N PHE A 268 14.96 -6.73 -12.83
CA PHE A 268 15.58 -6.02 -13.95
C PHE A 268 16.97 -5.55 -13.55
N ALA A 269 18.01 -6.09 -14.20
CA ALA A 269 19.37 -5.61 -14.02
C ALA A 269 19.63 -4.38 -14.91
N SER A 270 20.25 -3.37 -14.31
CA SER A 270 20.21 -1.98 -14.76
C SER A 270 21.05 -1.70 -16.01
N ALA A 271 20.49 -0.87 -16.90
CA ALA A 271 21.21 0.22 -17.50
C ALA A 271 20.52 1.50 -17.03
N GLU A 272 21.17 2.29 -16.18
CA GLU A 272 20.68 3.63 -15.84
C GLU A 272 20.74 4.50 -17.11
N THR A 273 19.65 4.55 -17.88
CA THR A 273 19.36 5.71 -18.72
C THR A 273 19.05 6.86 -17.79
N GLN A 274 20.06 7.57 -17.30
CA GLN A 274 19.83 8.82 -16.57
C GLN A 274 19.82 9.96 -17.58
N ALA A 275 18.85 10.84 -17.47
CA ALA A 275 18.84 12.09 -18.22
C ALA A 275 19.80 13.08 -17.56
N SER A 276 20.55 13.83 -18.38
CA SER A 276 21.62 14.68 -17.87
C SER A 276 21.48 16.17 -18.21
N PRO A 277 20.61 16.96 -17.57
CA PRO A 277 20.57 18.39 -17.85
C PRO A 277 21.77 19.17 -17.29
N LEU A 278 22.07 20.30 -17.93
CA LEU A 278 22.89 21.38 -17.38
C LEU A 278 22.04 22.23 -16.43
N ILE A 279 22.53 22.38 -15.20
CA ILE A 279 21.94 23.24 -14.16
C ILE A 279 22.91 24.38 -13.86
N LEU A 280 22.37 25.60 -13.76
CA LEU A 280 23.10 26.80 -13.37
C LEU A 280 22.80 27.11 -11.91
N ASP A 281 23.88 27.33 -11.15
CA ASP A 281 23.87 27.88 -9.78
C ASP A 281 23.49 29.37 -9.87
N LEU A 282 22.30 29.75 -9.41
CA LEU A 282 21.78 31.11 -9.59
C LEU A 282 21.98 32.02 -8.37
N ASP A 283 22.19 31.47 -7.18
CA ASP A 283 22.32 32.22 -5.94
C ASP A 283 23.76 32.24 -5.37
N GLY A 284 24.63 31.40 -5.91
CA GLY A 284 26.08 31.36 -5.69
C GLY A 284 26.52 30.43 -4.57
N ASP A 285 25.68 29.52 -4.09
CA ASP A 285 26.04 28.57 -3.03
C ASP A 285 26.37 27.14 -3.53
N GLY A 286 26.08 26.87 -4.80
CA GLY A 286 26.39 25.61 -5.47
C GLY A 286 25.28 25.21 -6.43
N VAL A 287 25.42 24.06 -7.08
CA VAL A 287 24.30 23.46 -7.82
C VAL A 287 23.59 22.47 -6.90
N GLU A 288 22.31 22.69 -6.66
CA GLU A 288 21.45 21.94 -5.75
C GLU A 288 20.38 21.15 -6.52
N THR A 289 19.99 20.02 -5.95
CA THR A 289 19.04 19.11 -6.59
C THR A 289 18.08 18.52 -5.58
N LEU A 290 16.87 18.21 -6.02
CA LEU A 290 15.85 17.49 -5.29
C LEU A 290 15.95 15.99 -5.58
N SER A 291 15.58 15.17 -4.59
CA SER A 291 15.51 13.72 -4.80
C SER A 291 14.21 13.35 -5.52
N LYS A 292 14.17 12.17 -6.15
CA LYS A 292 12.92 11.64 -6.72
C LYS A 292 11.78 11.44 -5.71
N ALA A 293 12.06 11.49 -4.41
CA ALA A 293 11.03 11.42 -3.37
C ALA A 293 10.14 12.68 -3.36
N GLU A 294 10.59 13.79 -3.96
CA GLU A 294 9.80 15.02 -4.08
C GLU A 294 8.67 14.92 -5.13
N GLY A 295 8.59 13.82 -5.89
CA GLY A 295 7.41 13.52 -6.72
C GLY A 295 7.38 14.19 -8.10
N VAL A 296 8.49 14.77 -8.57
CA VAL A 296 8.54 15.48 -9.86
C VAL A 296 8.54 14.52 -11.04
N HIS A 297 7.66 14.75 -12.01
CA HIS A 297 7.57 13.94 -13.24
C HIS A 297 7.93 14.77 -14.47
N PHE A 298 8.87 14.29 -15.28
CA PHE A 298 9.25 14.94 -16.52
C PHE A 298 9.57 13.91 -17.59
N ASP A 299 9.20 14.18 -18.85
CA ASP A 299 9.38 13.25 -19.98
C ASP A 299 10.77 13.42 -20.59
N HIS A 300 11.73 12.70 -20.02
CA HIS A 300 13.14 12.87 -20.38
C HIS A 300 13.47 12.32 -21.76
N ASP A 301 12.82 11.25 -22.20
CA ASP A 301 13.10 10.62 -23.49
C ASP A 301 12.17 11.09 -24.63
N GLY A 302 11.11 11.83 -24.30
CA GLY A 302 10.14 12.39 -25.23
C GLY A 302 9.13 11.37 -25.76
N ASN A 303 8.86 10.28 -25.01
CA ASN A 303 7.99 9.19 -25.44
C ASN A 303 6.51 9.43 -25.10
N GLY A 304 6.18 10.52 -24.40
CA GLY A 304 4.83 10.85 -23.95
C GLY A 304 4.49 10.31 -22.56
N PHE A 305 5.46 9.79 -21.81
CA PHE A 305 5.32 9.36 -20.42
C PHE A 305 6.35 10.10 -19.56
N ALA A 306 5.88 10.97 -18.68
CA ALA A 306 6.74 11.73 -17.79
C ALA A 306 7.25 10.81 -16.66
N GLU A 307 8.56 10.60 -16.54
CA GLU A 307 9.12 9.72 -15.54
C GLU A 307 9.33 10.41 -14.20
N LEU A 308 9.06 9.69 -13.10
CA LEU A 308 9.38 10.16 -11.76
C LEU A 308 10.91 10.33 -11.65
N SER A 309 11.37 11.56 -11.43
CA SER A 309 12.79 11.88 -11.46
C SER A 309 13.21 12.79 -10.31
N GLY A 310 14.49 12.72 -9.95
CA GLY A 310 15.12 13.80 -9.20
C GLY A 310 15.11 15.07 -10.05
N TRP A 311 15.27 16.21 -9.39
CA TRP A 311 15.01 17.50 -10.03
C TRP A 311 16.01 18.57 -9.65
N VAL A 312 15.94 19.73 -10.30
CA VAL A 312 16.72 20.91 -9.92
C VAL A 312 16.19 21.52 -8.62
N GLY A 313 17.06 22.13 -7.80
CA GLY A 313 16.64 22.96 -6.66
C GLY A 313 15.83 24.18 -7.10
N LYS A 314 15.05 24.78 -6.18
CA LYS A 314 14.12 25.89 -6.49
C LYS A 314 14.83 27.23 -6.71
N ASP A 315 16.01 27.35 -6.13
CA ASP A 315 16.98 28.43 -6.21
C ASP A 315 17.68 28.45 -7.57
N ASP A 316 17.93 27.27 -8.12
CA ASP A 316 18.70 27.01 -9.33
C ASP A 316 17.85 26.93 -10.60
N GLY A 317 18.50 26.78 -11.76
CA GLY A 317 17.77 26.70 -13.02
C GLY A 317 18.38 25.78 -14.08
N LEU A 318 17.51 25.09 -14.81
CA LEU A 318 17.86 24.25 -15.94
C LEU A 318 18.17 25.11 -17.16
N LEU A 319 19.26 24.80 -17.88
CA LEU A 319 19.51 25.39 -19.19
C LEU A 319 18.64 24.69 -20.24
N VAL A 320 17.83 25.47 -20.94
CA VAL A 320 16.80 24.94 -21.85
C VAL A 320 16.73 25.71 -23.17
N TRP A 321 16.16 25.05 -24.19
CA TRP A 321 15.74 25.65 -25.45
C TRP A 321 14.48 24.93 -25.92
N ASP A 322 13.36 25.65 -25.98
CA ASP A 322 12.12 25.25 -26.64
C ASP A 322 12.38 25.00 -28.15
N ARG A 323 12.55 23.72 -28.50
CA ARG A 323 12.97 23.33 -29.86
C ARG A 323 11.79 23.23 -30.81
N ASN A 324 10.60 23.00 -30.28
CA ASN A 324 9.38 22.81 -31.07
C ASN A 324 8.59 24.12 -31.23
N GLY A 325 8.94 25.17 -30.48
CA GLY A 325 8.36 26.51 -30.53
C GLY A 325 6.97 26.61 -29.87
N ASN A 326 6.62 25.70 -28.96
CA ASN A 326 5.30 25.67 -28.32
C ASN A 326 5.21 26.55 -27.06
N GLY A 327 6.33 27.15 -26.63
CA GLY A 327 6.42 28.01 -25.46
C GLY A 327 6.50 27.27 -24.12
N GLN A 328 6.67 25.94 -24.15
CA GLN A 328 6.82 25.07 -22.99
C GLN A 328 8.14 24.29 -23.12
N ILE A 329 8.65 23.82 -21.99
CA ILE A 329 9.73 22.82 -21.94
C ILE A 329 9.08 21.55 -21.46
N ASP A 330 8.82 20.62 -22.38
CA ASP A 330 7.99 19.44 -22.12
C ASP A 330 8.65 18.11 -22.49
N ALA A 331 9.84 18.15 -23.08
CA ALA A 331 10.63 16.96 -23.41
C ALA A 331 12.12 17.13 -23.10
N GLY A 332 12.81 16.05 -22.72
CA GLY A 332 14.24 16.10 -22.41
C GLY A 332 15.15 16.46 -23.59
N SER A 333 14.64 16.47 -24.82
CA SER A 333 15.35 17.02 -25.98
C SER A 333 15.52 18.56 -25.94
N GLU A 334 14.72 19.22 -25.12
CA GLU A 334 14.71 20.68 -24.90
C GLU A 334 15.59 21.09 -23.72
N LEU A 335 15.94 20.13 -22.86
CA LEU A 335 16.97 20.29 -21.84
C LEU A 335 18.36 20.14 -22.47
N PHE A 336 19.32 20.95 -22.03
CA PHE A 336 20.71 20.77 -22.46
C PHE A 336 21.35 19.59 -21.76
N GLY A 337 21.31 18.43 -22.41
CA GLY A 337 21.83 17.20 -21.83
C GLY A 337 22.19 16.09 -22.80
N ASN A 338 22.34 14.87 -22.31
CA ASN A 338 22.55 13.67 -23.12
C ASN A 338 21.33 13.30 -23.99
N ASN A 339 20.15 13.87 -23.75
CA ASN A 339 18.99 13.75 -24.62
C ASN A 339 18.94 14.82 -25.73
N THR A 340 19.84 15.80 -25.71
CA THR A 340 20.02 16.74 -26.83
C THR A 340 20.48 15.99 -28.08
N ARG A 341 19.81 16.23 -29.20
CA ARG A 341 20.27 15.77 -30.52
C ARG A 341 21.24 16.78 -31.13
N LEU A 342 22.42 16.30 -31.47
CA LEU A 342 23.43 17.06 -32.20
C LEU A 342 23.09 17.15 -33.70
N ALA A 343 23.71 18.06 -34.45
CA ALA A 343 23.49 18.23 -35.89
C ALA A 343 23.82 16.97 -36.72
N ASN A 344 24.63 16.06 -36.19
CA ASN A 344 24.92 14.76 -36.80
C ASN A 344 23.81 13.71 -36.56
N GLY A 345 22.75 14.06 -35.84
CA GLY A 345 21.60 13.21 -35.50
C GLY A 345 21.79 12.31 -34.27
N GLN A 346 23.00 12.26 -33.70
CA GLN A 346 23.29 11.49 -32.49
C GLN A 346 22.92 12.28 -31.23
N LYS A 347 22.65 11.55 -30.14
CA LYS A 347 22.50 12.13 -28.81
C LYS A 347 23.86 12.62 -28.30
N ALA A 348 23.88 13.76 -27.61
CA ALA A 348 25.08 14.30 -26.98
C ALA A 348 25.60 13.36 -25.89
N ALA A 349 26.92 13.39 -25.63
CA ALA A 349 27.50 12.60 -24.54
C ALA A 349 27.14 13.17 -23.15
N ASN A 350 26.94 14.49 -23.07
CA ASN A 350 26.54 15.26 -21.90
C ASN A 350 26.09 16.66 -22.36
N GLY A 351 25.55 17.46 -21.44
CA GLY A 351 25.05 18.80 -21.69
C GLY A 351 26.11 19.81 -22.09
N PHE A 352 27.36 19.69 -21.63
CA PHE A 352 28.45 20.56 -22.13
C PHE A 352 28.80 20.28 -23.59
N ALA A 353 28.77 19.01 -24.02
CA ALA A 353 28.96 18.63 -25.42
C ALA A 353 27.80 19.16 -26.29
N ALA A 354 26.58 19.16 -25.77
CA ALA A 354 25.44 19.81 -26.42
C ALA A 354 25.61 21.34 -26.51
N LEU A 355 26.11 21.96 -25.44
CA LEU A 355 26.35 23.41 -25.38
C LEU A 355 27.44 23.84 -26.37
N ALA A 356 28.52 23.07 -26.48
CA ALA A 356 29.66 23.36 -27.37
C ALA A 356 29.29 23.41 -28.85
N GLU A 357 28.18 22.79 -29.27
CA GLU A 357 27.70 22.89 -30.65
C GLU A 357 27.15 24.27 -31.00
N LEU A 358 26.78 25.07 -29.99
CA LEU A 358 26.31 26.44 -30.19
C LEU A 358 27.46 27.45 -30.35
N ASP A 359 28.71 27.05 -30.09
CA ASP A 359 29.91 27.90 -30.18
C ASP A 359 30.30 28.07 -31.65
N SER A 360 29.70 29.07 -32.28
CA SER A 360 29.80 29.31 -33.72
C SER A 360 31.12 29.97 -34.12
N ASN A 361 31.77 30.65 -33.18
CA ASN A 361 33.02 31.37 -33.40
C ASN A 361 34.26 30.62 -32.87
N GLY A 362 34.06 29.54 -32.10
CA GLY A 362 35.08 28.64 -31.58
C GLY A 362 35.92 29.22 -30.45
N ASP A 363 35.40 30.18 -29.67
CA ASP A 363 36.13 30.86 -28.61
C ASP A 363 35.99 30.20 -27.22
N GLY A 364 35.25 29.09 -27.15
CA GLY A 364 35.10 28.25 -25.95
C GLY A 364 34.02 28.73 -24.98
N LYS A 365 33.16 29.65 -25.40
CA LYS A 365 32.02 30.13 -24.63
C LYS A 365 30.82 30.39 -25.54
N ILE A 366 29.63 30.34 -24.98
CA ILE A 366 28.38 30.71 -25.65
C ILE A 366 27.98 32.09 -25.17
N ASP A 367 28.02 33.08 -26.05
CA ASP A 367 27.69 34.47 -25.74
C ASP A 367 26.92 35.17 -26.87
N ALA A 368 26.67 36.49 -26.76
CA ALA A 368 25.90 37.24 -27.75
C ALA A 368 26.50 37.25 -29.17
N ASN A 369 27.75 36.78 -29.37
CA ASN A 369 28.34 36.58 -30.68
C ASN A 369 27.93 35.26 -31.35
N ASP A 370 27.22 34.39 -30.62
CA ASP A 370 26.69 33.12 -31.12
C ASP A 370 25.22 33.20 -31.47
N ALA A 371 24.86 32.68 -32.65
CA ALA A 371 23.50 32.72 -33.16
C ALA A 371 22.48 32.02 -32.25
N GLY A 372 22.92 31.00 -31.50
CA GLY A 372 22.07 30.22 -30.58
C GLY A 372 21.79 30.90 -29.24
N PHE A 373 22.61 31.88 -28.83
CA PHE A 373 22.56 32.45 -27.46
C PHE A 373 21.21 33.08 -27.13
N ALA A 374 20.60 33.79 -28.10
CA ALA A 374 19.32 34.47 -27.90
C ALA A 374 18.11 33.51 -27.70
N ASN A 375 18.25 32.23 -28.09
CA ASN A 375 17.20 31.24 -27.92
C ASN A 375 17.26 30.52 -26.58
N LEU A 376 18.40 30.56 -25.90
CA LEU A 376 18.59 29.91 -24.60
C LEU A 376 17.75 30.59 -23.53
N ARG A 377 17.19 29.76 -22.65
CA ARG A 377 16.47 30.19 -21.45
C ARG A 377 17.02 29.44 -20.24
N ILE A 378 16.73 29.98 -19.07
CA ILE A 378 16.86 29.29 -17.79
C ILE A 378 15.46 29.00 -17.29
N TRP A 379 15.16 27.74 -17.06
CA TRP A 379 13.92 27.33 -16.41
C TRP A 379 14.18 27.17 -14.92
N ARG A 380 13.59 28.07 -14.13
CA ARG A 380 13.55 27.98 -12.67
C ARG A 380 12.14 27.56 -12.28
N ASP A 381 11.99 26.26 -12.10
CA ASP A 381 10.76 25.61 -11.64
C ASP A 381 10.54 25.90 -10.15
N ALA A 382 9.64 26.83 -9.86
CA ALA A 382 9.52 27.45 -8.55
C ALA A 382 8.74 26.58 -7.55
N ASP A 383 7.79 25.77 -8.02
CA ASP A 383 7.02 24.85 -7.19
C ASP A 383 7.52 23.40 -7.28
N SER A 384 8.38 23.10 -8.27
CA SER A 384 8.97 21.80 -8.54
C SER A 384 7.96 20.77 -9.02
N ASP A 385 7.03 21.18 -9.87
CA ASP A 385 6.02 20.28 -10.45
C ASP A 385 6.45 19.66 -11.80
N GLY A 386 7.57 20.11 -12.38
CA GLY A 386 8.09 19.61 -13.65
C GLY A 386 7.32 20.14 -14.88
N LEU A 387 6.49 21.16 -14.71
CA LEU A 387 5.75 21.84 -15.76
C LEU A 387 6.25 23.27 -15.94
N THR A 388 6.29 23.73 -17.18
CA THR A 388 6.70 25.12 -17.44
C THR A 388 5.56 26.08 -17.15
N ASP A 389 5.72 26.87 -16.09
CA ASP A 389 4.72 27.84 -15.66
C ASP A 389 5.03 29.28 -16.07
N ALA A 390 3.99 30.12 -16.02
CA ALA A 390 4.09 31.52 -16.41
C ALA A 390 5.03 32.30 -15.47
N GLY A 391 6.21 32.68 -15.99
CA GLY A 391 7.22 33.44 -15.25
C GLY A 391 8.44 32.63 -14.84
N GLU A 392 8.46 31.33 -15.11
CA GLU A 392 9.57 30.43 -14.76
C GLU A 392 10.68 30.40 -15.80
N LEU A 393 10.36 30.73 -17.06
CA LEU A 393 11.34 30.86 -18.12
C LEU A 393 11.98 32.24 -18.14
N LEU A 394 13.25 32.30 -17.73
CA LEU A 394 14.06 33.50 -17.75
C LEU A 394 14.93 33.53 -19.01
N THR A 395 15.12 34.73 -19.58
CA THR A 395 16.21 34.94 -20.53
C THR A 395 17.55 34.90 -19.80
N LEU A 396 18.63 34.51 -20.48
CA LEU A 396 19.98 34.57 -19.92
C LEU A 396 20.32 35.97 -19.39
N GLU A 397 19.92 37.02 -20.11
CA GLU A 397 20.10 38.42 -19.69
C GLU A 397 19.34 38.73 -18.38
N ALA A 398 18.07 38.31 -18.27
CA ALA A 398 17.26 38.52 -17.08
C ALA A 398 17.82 37.78 -15.85
N ALA A 399 18.46 36.64 -16.05
CA ALA A 399 19.17 35.90 -15.01
C ALA A 399 20.61 36.43 -14.76
N GLY A 400 21.04 37.49 -15.45
CA GLY A 400 22.37 38.08 -15.27
C GLY A 400 23.51 37.28 -15.90
N VAL A 401 23.22 36.32 -16.78
CA VAL A 401 24.22 35.52 -17.49
C VAL A 401 24.79 36.28 -18.68
N LEU A 402 26.11 36.48 -18.69
CA LEU A 402 26.86 37.12 -19.77
C LEU A 402 27.38 36.12 -20.80
N SER A 403 27.92 34.98 -20.35
CA SER A 403 28.41 33.91 -21.23
C SER A 403 28.51 32.58 -20.50
N LEU A 404 28.29 31.47 -21.19
CA LEU A 404 28.39 30.10 -20.66
C LEU A 404 29.70 29.45 -21.14
N ASN A 405 30.56 28.91 -20.27
CA ASN A 405 31.81 28.28 -20.73
C ASN A 405 31.54 26.84 -21.20
N THR A 406 32.10 26.43 -22.34
CA THR A 406 31.93 25.06 -22.84
C THR A 406 32.90 24.06 -22.19
N ALA A 407 33.95 24.56 -21.53
CA ALA A 407 34.92 23.75 -20.82
C ALA A 407 34.39 23.26 -19.45
N TYR A 408 34.71 22.02 -19.10
CA TYR A 408 34.30 21.38 -17.85
C TYR A 408 35.39 20.47 -17.28
N THR A 409 35.23 20.08 -16.01
CA THR A 409 35.97 19.00 -15.36
C THR A 409 35.03 17.86 -14.99
N THR A 410 35.51 16.63 -14.97
CA THR A 410 34.69 15.46 -14.60
C THR A 410 34.57 15.34 -13.08
N ALA A 411 33.37 15.06 -12.60
CA ALA A 411 33.05 14.80 -11.21
C ALA A 411 32.37 13.43 -11.04
N SER A 412 32.27 12.97 -9.80
CA SER A 412 31.61 11.71 -9.45
C SER A 412 30.81 11.83 -8.14
N THR A 413 30.37 13.04 -7.81
CA THR A 413 29.59 13.32 -6.61
C THR A 413 28.15 12.86 -6.84
N ILE A 414 27.53 12.28 -5.81
CA ILE A 414 26.11 11.92 -5.82
C ILE A 414 25.45 12.61 -4.64
N THR A 415 24.41 13.40 -4.90
CA THR A 415 23.62 14.11 -3.89
C THR A 415 22.15 13.87 -4.21
N ASN A 416 21.32 13.55 -3.20
CA ASN A 416 19.89 13.28 -3.38
C ASN A 416 19.55 12.20 -4.44
N GLY A 417 20.51 11.30 -4.71
CA GLY A 417 20.42 10.26 -5.75
C GLY A 417 20.88 10.73 -7.13
N ASN A 418 21.08 12.03 -7.35
CA ASN A 418 21.48 12.60 -8.63
C ASN A 418 23.01 12.67 -8.73
N ALA A 419 23.56 12.30 -9.89
CA ALA A 419 25.00 12.20 -10.09
C ALA A 419 25.56 13.41 -10.86
N TYR A 420 26.43 14.17 -10.21
CA TYR A 420 27.13 15.31 -10.79
C TYR A 420 28.34 14.80 -11.57
N LYS A 421 28.25 14.78 -12.91
CA LYS A 421 29.26 14.13 -13.76
C LYS A 421 30.22 15.11 -14.41
N GLN A 422 29.78 16.33 -14.72
CA GLN A 422 30.67 17.40 -15.21
C GLN A 422 30.38 18.72 -14.51
N ASN A 423 31.43 19.42 -14.09
CA ASN A 423 31.33 20.72 -13.46
C ASN A 423 32.05 21.75 -14.33
N GLY A 424 31.35 22.84 -14.66
CA GLY A 424 31.85 23.97 -15.43
C GLY A 424 31.49 25.29 -14.75
N SER A 425 31.39 26.35 -15.53
CA SER A 425 31.10 27.69 -15.01
C SER A 425 30.50 28.60 -16.06
N TYR A 426 29.89 29.69 -15.61
CA TYR A 426 29.44 30.78 -16.46
C TYR A 426 29.87 32.14 -15.90
N LYS A 427 29.80 33.17 -16.73
CA LYS A 427 30.13 34.56 -16.37
C LYS A 427 28.86 35.35 -16.11
N LEU A 428 28.88 36.13 -15.04
CA LEU A 428 27.81 37.07 -14.69
C LEU A 428 28.07 38.45 -15.30
N SER A 429 27.00 39.16 -15.66
CA SER A 429 27.04 40.53 -16.17
C SER A 429 27.54 41.55 -15.13
N SER A 430 27.34 41.25 -13.85
CA SER A 430 27.89 42.00 -12.70
C SER A 430 29.41 41.82 -12.53
N GLY A 431 30.01 40.87 -13.25
CA GLY A 431 31.38 40.40 -13.04
C GLY A 431 31.44 39.20 -12.08
N GLY A 432 32.50 38.40 -12.19
CA GLY A 432 32.66 37.16 -11.43
C GLY A 432 32.40 35.89 -12.25
N THR A 433 32.32 34.75 -11.58
CA THR A 433 32.03 33.42 -12.15
C THR A 433 31.12 32.69 -11.19
N ALA A 434 30.11 32.00 -11.72
CA ALA A 434 29.23 31.10 -10.96
C ALA A 434 29.32 29.68 -11.54
N ALA A 435 28.87 28.69 -10.76
CA ALA A 435 28.96 27.29 -11.12
C ALA A 435 27.87 26.88 -12.11
N MET A 436 28.15 25.88 -12.93
CA MET A 436 27.10 25.12 -13.62
C MET A 436 27.53 23.68 -13.77
N SER A 437 26.60 22.75 -13.67
CA SER A 437 26.92 21.32 -13.61
C SER A 437 26.01 20.52 -14.52
N ASP A 438 26.56 19.49 -15.16
CA ASP A 438 25.82 18.42 -15.81
C ASP A 438 25.48 17.38 -14.75
N VAL A 439 24.20 17.27 -14.46
CA VAL A 439 23.66 16.43 -13.39
C VAL A 439 22.81 15.34 -14.01
N TRP A 440 23.14 14.09 -13.71
CA TRP A 440 22.41 12.91 -14.16
C TRP A 440 21.35 12.59 -13.12
N PHE A 441 20.09 12.89 -13.42
CA PHE A 441 19.00 12.69 -12.48
C PHE A 441 18.72 11.20 -12.27
N ALA A 442 18.50 10.82 -11.01
CA ALA A 442 17.92 9.53 -10.71
C ALA A 442 16.46 9.52 -11.22
N ALA A 443 16.08 8.51 -11.98
CA ALA A 443 14.72 8.38 -12.50
C ALA A 443 14.16 6.97 -12.23
N ASP A 444 12.84 6.86 -12.17
CA ASP A 444 12.11 5.60 -12.06
C ASP A 444 11.18 5.45 -13.27
N TYR A 445 11.67 4.78 -14.29
CA TYR A 445 10.95 4.58 -15.56
C TYR A 445 9.73 3.69 -15.44
N ALA A 446 9.53 3.01 -14.31
CA ALA A 446 8.30 2.25 -14.07
C ALA A 446 7.20 3.14 -13.47
N ARG A 447 7.54 4.27 -12.85
CA ARG A 447 6.57 5.25 -12.31
C ARG A 447 6.50 6.46 -13.21
N THR A 448 5.44 6.51 -14.01
CA THR A 448 5.27 7.53 -15.03
C THR A 448 3.88 8.15 -15.01
N GLU A 449 3.80 9.38 -15.53
CA GLU A 449 2.55 10.05 -15.84
C GLU A 449 2.34 10.14 -17.35
N GLU A 450 1.24 9.56 -17.83
CA GLU A 450 0.84 9.61 -19.23
C GLU A 450 0.52 11.05 -19.66
N LYS A 451 1.31 11.58 -20.60
CA LYS A 451 0.99 12.82 -21.31
C LYS A 451 -0.01 12.55 -22.43
N ASN A 452 -0.72 13.61 -22.83
CA ASN A 452 -1.62 13.61 -24.00
C ASN A 452 -2.80 12.62 -23.93
N ARG A 453 -3.46 12.52 -22.77
CA ARG A 453 -4.69 11.73 -22.63
C ARG A 453 -5.80 12.26 -23.54
N ILE A 454 -6.60 11.36 -24.08
CA ILE A 454 -7.76 11.69 -24.92
C ILE A 454 -9.07 11.49 -24.16
N ASP A 455 -10.12 12.17 -24.62
CA ASP A 455 -11.48 11.91 -24.15
C ASP A 455 -11.91 10.49 -24.54
N LEU A 456 -12.42 9.75 -23.56
CA LEU A 456 -12.84 8.37 -23.78
C LEU A 456 -14.23 8.31 -24.43
N PRO A 457 -14.39 7.56 -25.54
CA PRO A 457 -15.70 7.19 -26.06
C PRO A 457 -16.58 6.51 -25.00
N GLU A 458 -17.88 6.75 -25.03
CA GLU A 458 -18.83 6.25 -24.01
C GLU A 458 -18.82 4.72 -23.88
N ASP A 459 -18.69 4.02 -24.99
CA ASP A 459 -18.64 2.56 -25.04
C ASP A 459 -17.34 2.01 -24.44
N ILE A 460 -16.21 2.70 -24.61
CA ILE A 460 -14.93 2.35 -23.95
C ILE A 460 -14.95 2.72 -22.47
N ALA A 461 -15.58 3.85 -22.11
CA ALA A 461 -15.71 4.27 -20.71
C ALA A 461 -16.52 3.27 -19.86
N ALA A 462 -17.42 2.50 -20.48
CA ALA A 462 -18.20 1.45 -19.82
C ALA A 462 -17.44 0.13 -19.61
N LEU A 463 -16.32 -0.09 -20.31
CA LEU A 463 -15.50 -1.31 -20.17
C LEU A 463 -14.60 -1.25 -18.93
N PRO A 464 -14.12 -2.39 -18.41
CA PRO A 464 -13.13 -2.43 -17.33
C PRO A 464 -11.85 -1.67 -17.69
N ASP A 465 -11.15 -1.18 -16.67
CA ASP A 465 -9.96 -0.36 -16.88
C ASP A 465 -8.89 -0.56 -15.80
N LEU A 466 -7.65 -0.39 -16.22
CA LEU A 466 -6.47 -0.60 -15.40
C LEU A 466 -5.51 0.56 -15.64
N ALA A 467 -4.88 1.06 -14.57
CA ALA A 467 -3.77 1.98 -14.74
C ALA A 467 -2.63 1.26 -15.49
N GLY A 468 -2.12 1.92 -16.51
CA GLY A 468 -0.82 1.56 -17.06
C GLY A 468 0.28 2.16 -16.20
N PHE A 469 1.49 1.64 -16.39
CA PHE A 469 2.70 2.15 -15.76
C PHE A 469 3.87 1.94 -16.72
N GLY A 470 5.00 2.59 -16.44
CA GLY A 470 6.08 2.78 -17.40
C GLY A 470 5.57 3.36 -18.71
N ASN A 471 5.81 2.67 -19.82
CA ASN A 471 5.45 3.16 -21.15
C ASN A 471 4.11 2.59 -21.65
N VAL A 472 3.22 2.22 -20.73
CA VAL A 472 1.89 1.68 -21.03
C VAL A 472 0.82 2.66 -20.58
N ARG A 473 -0.10 3.03 -21.50
CA ARG A 473 -1.28 3.85 -21.19
C ARG A 473 -2.29 3.06 -20.37
N SER A 474 -3.22 3.73 -19.70
CA SER A 474 -4.35 2.99 -19.09
C SER A 474 -5.08 2.12 -20.11
N LEU A 475 -5.70 1.03 -19.69
CA LEU A 475 -6.33 0.07 -20.59
C LEU A 475 -7.40 0.74 -21.48
N ARG A 476 -8.21 1.64 -20.92
CA ARG A 476 -9.18 2.44 -21.70
C ARG A 476 -8.52 3.44 -22.65
N GLN A 477 -7.46 4.14 -22.23
CA GLN A 477 -6.73 5.05 -23.13
C GLN A 477 -6.12 4.26 -24.30
N ALA A 478 -5.54 3.09 -24.02
CA ALA A 478 -5.00 2.20 -25.05
C ALA A 478 -6.11 1.68 -25.99
N MET A 479 -7.27 1.26 -25.46
CA MET A 479 -8.42 0.85 -26.29
C MET A 479 -8.92 2.00 -27.17
N ALA A 480 -8.94 3.23 -26.64
CA ALA A 480 -9.42 4.41 -27.37
C ALA A 480 -8.44 4.85 -28.48
N GLN A 481 -7.15 4.58 -28.32
CA GLN A 481 -6.12 4.88 -29.32
C GLN A 481 -5.82 3.71 -30.28
N ASP A 482 -6.30 2.50 -30.00
CA ASP A 482 -6.18 1.35 -30.88
C ASP A 482 -7.16 1.45 -32.07
N GLU A 483 -6.68 1.98 -33.19
CA GLU A 483 -7.45 2.11 -34.43
C GLU A 483 -7.94 0.76 -34.99
N THR A 484 -7.31 -0.36 -34.61
CA THR A 484 -7.72 -1.70 -35.07
C THR A 484 -8.91 -2.26 -34.30
N GLY A 485 -9.16 -1.75 -33.08
CA GLY A 485 -10.16 -2.24 -32.15
C GLY A 485 -9.85 -3.64 -31.55
N ALA A 486 -8.65 -4.17 -31.78
CA ALA A 486 -8.26 -5.50 -31.32
C ALA A 486 -8.21 -5.61 -29.79
N LEU A 487 -7.65 -4.61 -29.11
CA LEU A 487 -7.56 -4.60 -27.66
C LEU A 487 -8.95 -4.56 -27.02
N ARG A 488 -9.82 -3.71 -27.56
CA ARG A 488 -11.22 -3.61 -27.12
C ARG A 488 -11.95 -4.95 -27.26
N ALA A 489 -11.82 -5.61 -28.41
CA ALA A 489 -12.48 -6.88 -28.66
C ALA A 489 -12.03 -7.97 -27.66
N LEU A 490 -10.75 -8.01 -27.29
CA LEU A 490 -10.25 -8.94 -26.28
C LEU A 490 -10.82 -8.66 -24.88
N VAL A 491 -10.95 -7.39 -24.49
CA VAL A 491 -11.54 -7.00 -23.21
C VAL A 491 -13.04 -7.31 -23.17
N GLU A 492 -13.78 -7.02 -24.25
CA GLU A 492 -15.19 -7.40 -24.39
C GLU A 492 -15.38 -8.92 -24.33
N GLN A 493 -14.48 -9.68 -24.96
CA GLN A 493 -14.49 -11.15 -24.88
C GLN A 493 -14.26 -11.62 -23.45
N PHE A 494 -13.31 -11.03 -22.72
CA PHE A 494 -13.06 -11.38 -21.32
C PHE A 494 -14.30 -11.12 -20.44
N VAL A 495 -14.95 -9.98 -20.63
CA VAL A 495 -16.16 -9.59 -19.88
C VAL A 495 -17.31 -10.59 -20.14
N ALA A 496 -17.48 -11.02 -21.39
CA ALA A 496 -18.56 -11.92 -21.78
C ALA A 496 -18.29 -13.41 -21.49
N GLU A 497 -17.04 -13.80 -21.23
CA GLU A 497 -16.62 -15.20 -21.14
C GLU A 497 -16.90 -15.81 -19.75
N PRO A 498 -17.82 -16.78 -19.61
CA PRO A 498 -18.13 -17.42 -18.33
C PRO A 498 -17.04 -18.40 -17.87
N SER A 499 -16.24 -18.99 -18.77
CA SER A 499 -15.20 -19.96 -18.41
C SER A 499 -13.94 -19.29 -17.88
N ALA A 500 -13.59 -19.55 -16.62
CA ALA A 500 -12.34 -19.08 -16.02
C ALA A 500 -11.10 -19.55 -16.81
N ALA A 501 -11.11 -20.79 -17.32
CA ALA A 501 -10.01 -21.32 -18.11
C ALA A 501 -9.79 -20.53 -19.42
N VAL A 502 -10.87 -20.14 -20.09
CA VAL A 502 -10.78 -19.33 -21.33
C VAL A 502 -10.35 -17.91 -20.99
N ARG A 503 -10.89 -17.30 -19.92
CA ARG A 503 -10.47 -15.98 -19.42
C ARG A 503 -8.98 -15.93 -19.13
N ASN A 504 -8.42 -16.93 -18.46
CA ASN A 504 -6.99 -17.03 -18.18
C ASN A 504 -6.15 -17.01 -19.48
N GLY A 505 -6.65 -17.63 -20.55
CA GLY A 505 -6.02 -17.57 -21.88
C GLY A 505 -6.09 -16.20 -22.56
N LEU A 506 -7.11 -15.38 -22.26
CA LEU A 506 -7.27 -14.03 -22.80
C LEU A 506 -6.33 -13.02 -22.14
N ILE A 507 -6.01 -13.18 -20.85
CA ILE A 507 -5.15 -12.25 -20.11
C ILE A 507 -3.81 -12.01 -20.80
N THR A 508 -3.14 -13.08 -21.24
CA THR A 508 -1.86 -12.96 -21.95
C THR A 508 -2.02 -12.21 -23.28
N GLN A 509 -3.13 -12.43 -24.00
CA GLN A 509 -3.40 -11.76 -25.27
C GLN A 509 -3.72 -10.28 -25.07
N ILE A 510 -4.47 -9.95 -24.01
CA ILE A 510 -4.75 -8.58 -23.60
C ILE A 510 -3.43 -7.87 -23.31
N ILE A 511 -2.56 -8.44 -22.47
CA ILE A 511 -1.26 -7.83 -22.13
C ILE A 511 -0.39 -7.64 -23.36
N TYR A 512 -0.29 -8.64 -24.26
CA TYR A 512 0.52 -8.50 -25.47
C TYR A 512 0.00 -7.44 -26.43
N THR A 513 -1.32 -7.33 -26.56
CA THR A 513 -1.95 -6.33 -27.42
C THR A 513 -1.84 -4.94 -26.80
N TRP A 514 -2.05 -4.85 -25.48
CA TRP A 514 -1.96 -3.61 -24.71
C TRP A 514 -0.54 -3.03 -24.69
N ALA A 515 0.48 -3.88 -24.53
CA ALA A 515 1.89 -3.46 -24.60
C ALA A 515 2.42 -3.33 -26.06
N GLY A 516 1.61 -3.63 -27.08
CA GLY A 516 2.01 -3.50 -28.49
C GLY A 516 3.07 -4.51 -28.96
N VAL A 517 3.20 -5.66 -28.29
CA VAL A 517 4.28 -6.65 -28.53
C VAL A 517 3.87 -7.84 -29.39
N THR A 518 2.65 -7.85 -29.94
CA THR A 518 2.09 -8.99 -30.69
C THR A 518 2.93 -9.41 -31.91
N GLN A 519 3.66 -8.47 -32.51
CA GLN A 519 4.50 -8.70 -33.69
C GLN A 519 5.89 -9.28 -33.38
N ILE A 520 6.28 -9.36 -32.10
CA ILE A 520 7.59 -9.88 -31.71
C ILE A 520 7.59 -11.41 -31.85
N ALA A 521 8.58 -11.94 -32.56
CA ALA A 521 8.75 -13.38 -32.69
C ALA A 521 9.13 -14.01 -31.32
N PRO A 522 8.43 -15.07 -30.86
CA PRO A 522 8.62 -15.62 -29.50
C PRO A 522 10.05 -16.04 -29.16
N ASN A 523 10.86 -16.41 -30.14
CA ASN A 523 12.23 -16.88 -29.97
C ASN A 523 13.30 -15.81 -30.26
N SER A 524 12.92 -14.55 -30.47
CA SER A 524 13.86 -13.48 -30.88
C SER A 524 14.82 -13.02 -29.78
N ARG A 525 14.53 -13.36 -28.52
CA ARG A 525 15.36 -13.00 -27.34
C ARG A 525 16.01 -14.22 -26.68
N GLY A 526 16.25 -15.27 -27.47
CA GLY A 526 16.79 -16.55 -27.00
C GLY A 526 15.72 -17.63 -26.86
N SER A 527 16.12 -18.82 -26.40
CA SER A 527 15.24 -20.00 -26.32
C SER A 527 14.64 -20.25 -24.93
N TYR A 528 14.99 -19.42 -23.93
CA TYR A 528 14.61 -19.66 -22.54
C TYR A 528 13.35 -18.92 -22.10
N ILE A 529 12.89 -17.93 -22.86
CA ILE A 529 11.67 -17.15 -22.57
C ILE A 529 10.97 -16.79 -23.88
N ASP A 530 9.65 -16.67 -23.85
CA ASP A 530 8.90 -16.02 -24.93
C ASP A 530 9.27 -14.53 -24.94
N ALA A 531 9.92 -14.09 -26.01
CA ALA A 531 10.38 -12.72 -26.19
C ALA A 531 9.27 -11.67 -26.01
N ARG A 532 8.00 -12.02 -26.24
CA ARG A 532 6.86 -11.12 -26.02
C ARG A 532 6.59 -10.86 -24.54
N LYS A 533 6.79 -11.86 -23.67
CA LYS A 533 6.68 -11.67 -22.21
C LYS A 533 7.75 -10.70 -21.71
N LEU A 534 8.99 -10.91 -22.16
CA LEU A 534 10.09 -10.02 -21.83
C LEU A 534 9.83 -8.60 -22.33
N ALA A 535 9.47 -8.46 -23.61
CA ALA A 535 9.18 -7.15 -24.19
C ALA A 535 8.00 -6.46 -23.49
N ALA A 536 6.95 -7.19 -23.11
CA ALA A 536 5.85 -6.61 -22.34
C ALA A 536 6.36 -6.04 -21.00
N LEU A 537 7.16 -6.80 -20.24
CA LEU A 537 7.75 -6.31 -19.00
C LEU A 537 8.66 -5.10 -19.22
N GLU A 538 9.47 -5.08 -20.28
CA GLU A 538 10.32 -3.94 -20.64
C GLU A 538 9.49 -2.67 -20.89
N ILE A 539 8.35 -2.78 -21.58
CA ILE A 539 7.45 -1.64 -21.83
C ILE A 539 6.73 -1.22 -20.53
N PHE A 540 6.21 -2.16 -19.75
CA PHE A 540 5.56 -1.87 -18.46
C PHE A 540 6.50 -1.25 -17.43
N LEU A 541 7.77 -1.62 -17.42
CA LEU A 541 8.76 -1.03 -16.49
C LEU A 541 9.50 0.17 -17.06
N GLY A 542 9.21 0.53 -18.32
CA GLY A 542 9.85 1.63 -19.04
C GLY A 542 11.35 1.46 -19.29
N ASP A 543 11.94 0.30 -18.95
CA ASP A 543 13.37 0.04 -19.11
C ASP A 543 13.64 -1.31 -19.79
N ALA A 544 14.70 -1.34 -20.58
CA ALA A 544 15.11 -2.53 -21.31
C ALA A 544 15.93 -3.46 -20.41
N PHE A 545 15.62 -4.75 -20.43
CA PHE A 545 16.33 -5.73 -19.62
C PHE A 545 17.81 -5.84 -20.04
N ARG A 546 18.73 -5.82 -19.07
CA ARG A 546 20.16 -6.05 -19.30
C ARG A 546 20.76 -6.98 -18.26
N GLN A 547 21.39 -8.07 -18.70
CA GLN A 547 22.21 -8.93 -17.85
C GLN A 547 23.67 -8.81 -18.25
N SER A 548 24.48 -8.09 -17.45
CA SER A 548 25.91 -7.84 -17.76
C SER A 548 26.12 -7.25 -19.17
N GLY A 549 25.24 -6.32 -19.57
CA GLY A 549 25.24 -5.69 -20.89
C GLY A 549 24.59 -6.51 -22.01
N ASN A 550 24.15 -7.75 -21.75
CA ASN A 550 23.42 -8.56 -22.71
C ASN A 550 21.91 -8.34 -22.60
N ALA A 551 21.24 -8.12 -23.73
CA ALA A 551 19.79 -7.97 -23.78
C ALA A 551 19.04 -9.32 -23.71
N ASN A 552 19.69 -10.45 -23.98
CA ASN A 552 19.04 -11.76 -23.97
C ASN A 552 19.27 -12.46 -22.63
N PRO A 553 18.21 -12.85 -21.88
CA PRO A 553 18.37 -13.47 -20.57
C PRO A 553 18.93 -14.90 -20.67
N ALA A 554 19.85 -15.23 -19.76
CA ALA A 554 20.24 -16.62 -19.50
C ALA A 554 19.10 -17.40 -18.81
N ASN A 555 19.17 -18.73 -18.82
CA ASN A 555 18.12 -19.63 -18.30
C ASN A 555 17.59 -19.26 -16.90
N ALA A 556 18.47 -18.97 -15.94
CA ALA A 556 18.06 -18.61 -14.58
C ALA A 556 17.30 -17.27 -14.53
N ALA A 557 17.75 -16.26 -15.29
CA ALA A 557 17.06 -14.97 -15.38
C ALA A 557 15.74 -15.10 -16.14
N ALA A 558 15.69 -15.93 -17.19
CA ALA A 558 14.48 -16.21 -17.94
C ALA A 558 13.37 -16.81 -17.07
N GLY A 559 13.69 -17.73 -16.15
CA GLY A 559 12.73 -18.27 -15.19
C GLY A 559 12.16 -17.21 -14.24
N LEU A 560 13.00 -16.29 -13.75
CA LEU A 560 12.54 -15.18 -12.90
C LEU A 560 11.67 -14.19 -13.67
N LEU A 561 12.05 -13.85 -14.91
CA LEU A 561 11.27 -12.97 -15.78
C LEU A 561 9.92 -13.59 -16.18
N ASP A 562 9.86 -14.91 -16.37
CA ASP A 562 8.57 -15.59 -16.61
C ASP A 562 7.66 -15.50 -15.39
N SER A 563 8.19 -15.73 -14.18
CA SER A 563 7.45 -15.49 -12.93
C SER A 563 6.98 -14.04 -12.81
N ALA A 564 7.83 -13.07 -13.15
CA ALA A 564 7.48 -11.65 -13.14
C ALA A 564 6.32 -11.32 -14.09
N PHE A 565 6.35 -11.90 -15.30
CA PHE A 565 5.23 -11.76 -16.24
C PHE A 565 3.95 -12.40 -15.71
N ASN A 566 4.05 -13.56 -15.04
CA ASN A 566 2.89 -14.22 -14.45
C ASN A 566 2.33 -13.41 -13.27
N GLU A 567 3.16 -12.70 -12.50
CA GLU A 567 2.70 -11.74 -11.48
C GLU A 567 1.93 -10.57 -12.11
N LEU A 568 2.45 -9.98 -13.19
CA LEU A 568 1.73 -8.96 -13.97
C LEU A 568 0.39 -9.51 -14.50
N ALA A 569 0.39 -10.72 -15.05
CA ALA A 569 -0.83 -11.37 -15.54
C ALA A 569 -1.87 -11.62 -14.44
N GLY A 570 -1.44 -12.08 -13.27
CA GLY A 570 -2.31 -12.24 -12.11
C GLY A 570 -2.91 -10.91 -11.65
N TRP A 571 -2.10 -9.84 -11.63
CA TRP A 571 -2.55 -8.49 -11.30
C TRP A 571 -3.60 -7.97 -12.30
N VAL A 572 -3.35 -8.12 -13.61
CA VAL A 572 -4.31 -7.73 -14.66
C VAL A 572 -5.60 -8.53 -14.53
N ASN A 573 -5.49 -9.84 -14.34
CA ASN A 573 -6.64 -10.72 -14.18
C ASN A 573 -7.53 -10.30 -13.01
N ALA A 574 -6.93 -10.12 -11.82
CA ALA A 574 -7.65 -9.74 -10.62
C ALA A 574 -8.39 -8.40 -10.79
N HIS A 575 -7.72 -7.40 -11.37
CA HIS A 575 -8.35 -6.11 -11.64
C HIS A 575 -9.52 -6.22 -12.62
N LEU A 576 -9.40 -7.02 -13.68
CA LEU A 576 -10.50 -7.21 -14.62
C LEU A 576 -11.67 -7.99 -13.97
N MET A 577 -11.36 -9.04 -13.21
CA MET A 577 -12.37 -9.85 -12.51
C MET A 577 -13.21 -9.01 -11.55
N LEU A 578 -12.60 -8.17 -10.72
CA LEU A 578 -13.33 -7.33 -9.75
C LEU A 578 -14.24 -6.27 -10.38
N GLN A 579 -14.06 -5.90 -11.65
CA GLN A 579 -14.98 -4.98 -12.38
C GLN A 579 -15.98 -5.72 -13.26
N THR A 580 -15.87 -7.05 -13.33
CA THR A 580 -16.71 -7.89 -14.19
C THR A 580 -17.31 -9.03 -13.38
N HIS A 581 -16.65 -10.18 -13.40
CA HIS A 581 -17.17 -11.43 -12.87
C HIS A 581 -17.31 -11.42 -11.35
N SER A 582 -16.54 -10.62 -10.62
CA SER A 582 -16.58 -10.50 -9.15
C SER A 582 -17.04 -9.12 -8.66
N ALA A 583 -17.65 -8.33 -9.56
CA ALA A 583 -18.09 -6.97 -9.25
C ALA A 583 -19.23 -6.92 -8.23
N ASP A 584 -20.06 -7.95 -8.18
CA ASP A 584 -21.11 -8.15 -7.18
C ASP A 584 -20.53 -8.35 -5.78
N LEU A 585 -19.49 -9.18 -5.63
CA LEU A 585 -18.83 -9.47 -4.36
C LEU A 585 -18.03 -8.27 -3.85
N TYR A 586 -17.28 -7.62 -4.73
CA TYR A 586 -16.48 -6.46 -4.39
C TYR A 586 -17.36 -5.23 -4.11
N GLY A 587 -18.36 -4.99 -4.97
CA GLY A 587 -19.30 -3.88 -4.84
C GLY A 587 -20.25 -4.00 -3.65
N SER A 588 -20.36 -5.17 -3.02
CA SER A 588 -21.14 -5.37 -1.80
C SER A 588 -20.36 -5.16 -0.51
N ILE A 589 -19.07 -4.82 -0.58
CA ILE A 589 -18.29 -4.46 0.61
C ILE A 589 -18.69 -3.05 1.04
N GLY A 590 -19.25 -2.95 2.24
CA GLY A 590 -19.70 -1.71 2.84
C GLY A 590 -18.76 -1.16 3.89
N LEU A 591 -19.14 -0.01 4.45
CA LEU A 591 -18.54 0.56 5.64
C LEU A 591 -19.63 0.72 6.70
N ALA A 592 -19.37 0.18 7.89
CA ALA A 592 -20.25 0.32 9.04
C ALA A 592 -19.61 1.28 10.05
N TRP A 593 -20.40 2.22 10.56
CA TRP A 593 -19.96 3.07 11.66
C TRP A 593 -19.94 2.27 12.97
N ASN A 594 -18.78 2.26 13.64
CA ASN A 594 -18.60 1.64 14.94
C ASN A 594 -18.61 2.72 16.03
N GLU A 595 -19.72 2.79 16.77
CA GLU A 595 -19.91 3.77 17.85
C GLU A 595 -18.96 3.57 19.04
N THR A 596 -18.39 2.37 19.21
CA THR A 596 -17.49 2.04 20.34
C THR A 596 -16.07 2.50 20.07
N THR A 597 -15.58 2.32 18.85
CA THR A 597 -14.23 2.73 18.44
C THR A 597 -14.21 4.14 17.85
N GLY A 598 -15.38 4.68 17.53
CA GLY A 598 -15.54 5.93 16.80
C GLY A 598 -14.94 5.87 15.39
N SER A 599 -14.88 4.69 14.76
CA SER A 599 -14.29 4.46 13.42
C SER A 599 -15.31 3.89 12.42
N PHE A 600 -14.99 3.92 11.12
CA PHE A 600 -15.68 3.08 10.14
C PHE A 600 -14.95 1.75 10.05
N ASP A 601 -15.70 0.65 10.22
CA ASP A 601 -15.22 -0.72 10.01
C ASP A 601 -15.67 -1.22 8.64
N LEU A 602 -14.92 -2.15 8.05
CA LEU A 602 -15.37 -2.85 6.86
C LEU A 602 -16.56 -3.76 7.19
N ASP A 603 -17.64 -3.58 6.44
CA ASP A 603 -18.83 -4.42 6.49
C ASP A 603 -18.83 -5.38 5.29
N VAL A 604 -18.48 -6.64 5.57
CA VAL A 604 -18.46 -7.71 4.59
C VAL A 604 -19.72 -8.57 4.63
N SER A 605 -20.75 -8.18 5.40
CA SER A 605 -21.93 -9.02 5.65
C SER A 605 -22.71 -9.38 4.39
N GLN A 606 -22.83 -8.45 3.44
CA GLN A 606 -23.50 -8.70 2.16
C GLN A 606 -22.64 -9.58 1.25
N THR A 607 -21.33 -9.34 1.17
CA THR A 607 -20.38 -10.20 0.44
C THR A 607 -20.41 -11.63 0.98
N LEU A 608 -20.44 -11.78 2.30
CA LEU A 608 -20.56 -13.06 2.98
C LEU A 608 -21.87 -13.77 2.61
N ALA A 609 -23.00 -13.05 2.61
CA ALA A 609 -24.30 -13.63 2.26
C ALA A 609 -24.36 -14.13 0.80
N LEU A 610 -23.72 -13.42 -0.14
CA LEU A 610 -23.60 -13.86 -1.54
C LEU A 610 -22.79 -15.16 -1.64
N LEU A 611 -21.60 -15.18 -1.04
CA LEU A 611 -20.72 -16.37 -1.04
C LEU A 611 -21.40 -17.58 -0.38
N GLN A 612 -22.10 -17.37 0.74
CA GLN A 612 -22.89 -18.41 1.41
C GLN A 612 -24.02 -18.94 0.54
N SER A 613 -24.72 -18.05 -0.18
CA SER A 613 -25.82 -18.44 -1.07
C SER A 613 -25.32 -19.27 -2.25
N GLU A 614 -24.18 -18.92 -2.84
CA GLU A 614 -23.56 -19.69 -3.92
C GLU A 614 -23.11 -21.08 -3.44
N TYR A 615 -22.44 -21.14 -2.29
CA TYR A 615 -22.05 -22.41 -1.66
C TYR A 615 -23.25 -23.31 -1.38
N ALA A 616 -24.34 -22.75 -0.83
CA ALA A 616 -25.55 -23.52 -0.53
C ALA A 616 -26.24 -24.06 -1.79
N ALA A 617 -26.08 -23.38 -2.94
CA ALA A 617 -26.61 -23.83 -4.22
C ALA A 617 -25.76 -24.96 -4.83
N ASN A 618 -24.43 -24.81 -4.80
CA ASN A 618 -23.48 -25.84 -5.21
C ASN A 618 -22.14 -25.61 -4.48
N PRO A 619 -21.75 -26.52 -3.56
CA PRO A 619 -20.53 -26.36 -2.76
C PRO A 619 -19.26 -26.22 -3.59
N GLY A 620 -19.12 -27.00 -4.68
CA GLY A 620 -17.95 -26.93 -5.56
C GLY A 620 -17.80 -25.54 -6.19
N THR A 621 -18.85 -25.03 -6.85
CA THR A 621 -18.80 -23.68 -7.46
C THR A 621 -18.63 -22.58 -6.41
N GLY A 622 -19.29 -22.69 -5.25
CA GLY A 622 -19.22 -21.67 -4.20
C GLY A 622 -17.85 -21.58 -3.54
N ILE A 623 -17.14 -22.70 -3.36
CA ILE A 623 -15.76 -22.68 -2.85
C ILE A 623 -14.82 -22.08 -3.90
N ILE A 624 -14.98 -22.45 -5.18
CA ILE A 624 -14.18 -21.88 -6.26
C ILE A 624 -14.38 -20.37 -6.34
N ARG A 625 -15.62 -19.89 -6.16
CA ARG A 625 -15.94 -18.47 -6.09
C ARG A 625 -15.20 -17.77 -4.95
N LEU A 626 -15.26 -18.35 -3.75
CA LEU A 626 -14.58 -17.82 -2.55
C LEU A 626 -13.06 -17.73 -2.76
N ILE A 627 -12.44 -18.80 -3.25
CA ILE A 627 -10.99 -18.85 -3.49
C ILE A 627 -10.59 -17.86 -4.59
N SER A 628 -11.31 -17.85 -5.71
CA SER A 628 -11.05 -16.90 -6.79
C SER A 628 -11.11 -15.46 -6.27
N PHE A 629 -12.11 -15.15 -5.45
CA PHE A 629 -12.23 -13.83 -4.84
C PHE A 629 -11.08 -13.53 -3.86
N PHE A 630 -10.61 -14.51 -3.08
CA PHE A 630 -9.46 -14.32 -2.18
C PHE A 630 -8.13 -14.13 -2.92
N ASP A 631 -7.95 -14.83 -4.05
CA ASP A 631 -6.81 -14.67 -4.95
C ASP A 631 -6.84 -13.31 -5.63
N GLU A 632 -8.03 -12.88 -6.08
CA GLU A 632 -8.26 -11.54 -6.62
C GLU A 632 -7.90 -10.48 -5.59
N LEU A 633 -8.36 -10.61 -4.34
CA LEU A 633 -8.00 -9.69 -3.26
C LEU A 633 -6.50 -9.71 -2.92
N ALA A 634 -5.80 -10.84 -3.13
CA ALA A 634 -4.39 -10.97 -2.78
C ALA A 634 -3.49 -9.94 -3.47
N VAL A 635 -3.86 -9.49 -4.68
CA VAL A 635 -3.05 -8.53 -5.42
C VAL A 635 -3.22 -7.09 -4.91
N PHE A 636 -4.17 -6.83 -4.01
CA PHE A 636 -4.51 -5.50 -3.46
C PHE A 636 -3.78 -5.17 -2.15
N GLY A 637 -2.74 -5.95 -1.78
CA GLY A 637 -1.94 -5.72 -0.59
C GLY A 637 -2.77 -5.72 0.70
N ASP A 638 -2.54 -4.74 1.57
CA ASP A 638 -3.16 -4.66 2.89
C ASP A 638 -4.68 -4.53 2.84
N THR A 639 -5.23 -3.81 1.85
CA THR A 639 -6.70 -3.67 1.70
C THR A 639 -7.35 -5.01 1.39
N GLY A 640 -6.77 -5.76 0.46
CA GLY A 640 -7.26 -7.10 0.13
C GLY A 640 -7.09 -8.07 1.30
N LEU A 641 -5.98 -7.98 2.02
CA LEU A 641 -5.74 -8.76 3.23
C LEU A 641 -6.78 -8.47 4.32
N GLU A 642 -7.11 -7.19 4.54
CA GLU A 642 -8.09 -6.79 5.54
C GLU A 642 -9.49 -7.32 5.21
N ILE A 643 -9.93 -7.20 3.95
CA ILE A 643 -11.22 -7.76 3.51
C ILE A 643 -11.27 -9.28 3.76
N ARG A 644 -10.18 -9.99 3.43
CA ARG A 644 -10.09 -11.44 3.68
C ARG A 644 -10.13 -11.75 5.17
N ASN A 645 -9.39 -11.02 6.00
CA ASN A 645 -9.38 -11.21 7.44
C ASN A 645 -10.78 -11.01 8.02
N ARG A 646 -11.48 -9.97 7.57
CA ARG A 646 -12.85 -9.68 7.99
C ARG A 646 -13.83 -10.77 7.58
N LEU A 647 -13.68 -11.35 6.39
CA LEU A 647 -14.46 -12.50 5.96
C LEU A 647 -14.12 -13.74 6.80
N LYS A 648 -12.84 -13.99 7.08
CA LYS A 648 -12.34 -15.11 7.91
C LYS A 648 -12.87 -15.08 9.35
N GLU A 649 -13.19 -13.91 9.91
CA GLU A 649 -13.81 -13.82 11.26
C GLU A 649 -15.15 -14.55 11.38
N TYR A 650 -15.87 -14.72 10.27
CA TYR A 650 -17.12 -15.48 10.22
C TYR A 650 -16.90 -16.98 9.99
N GLY A 651 -15.65 -17.40 9.80
CA GLY A 651 -15.25 -18.78 9.67
C GLY A 651 -14.94 -19.44 11.03
N ASP A 652 -14.97 -20.77 11.03
CA ASP A 652 -14.56 -21.58 12.18
C ASP A 652 -13.60 -22.68 11.70
N PRO A 653 -12.29 -22.61 12.05
CA PRO A 653 -11.31 -23.65 11.69
C PRO A 653 -11.65 -25.05 12.24
N ALA A 654 -12.50 -25.14 13.27
CA ALA A 654 -13.00 -26.39 13.84
C ALA A 654 -14.43 -26.74 13.38
N GLY A 655 -15.04 -25.89 12.55
CA GLY A 655 -16.39 -26.07 12.01
C GLY A 655 -16.44 -27.00 10.80
N ASP A 656 -17.62 -27.11 10.19
CA ASP A 656 -17.86 -27.86 8.95
C ASP A 656 -18.37 -26.96 7.81
N GLY A 657 -18.34 -27.47 6.57
CA GLY A 657 -18.90 -26.80 5.40
C GLY A 657 -18.31 -25.40 5.13
N PHE A 658 -19.15 -24.45 4.72
CA PHE A 658 -18.73 -23.10 4.32
C PHE A 658 -17.91 -22.36 5.40
N SER A 659 -18.26 -22.49 6.68
CA SER A 659 -17.53 -21.82 7.77
C SER A 659 -16.10 -22.33 7.93
N PHE A 660 -15.85 -23.61 7.64
CA PHE A 660 -14.49 -24.14 7.59
C PHE A 660 -13.71 -23.51 6.43
N PHE A 661 -14.26 -23.53 5.22
CA PHE A 661 -13.58 -22.96 4.04
C PHE A 661 -13.29 -21.48 4.18
N LEU A 662 -14.21 -20.74 4.78
CA LEU A 662 -14.04 -19.33 5.04
C LEU A 662 -12.87 -19.05 5.99
N ALA A 663 -12.58 -19.97 6.92
CA ALA A 663 -11.48 -19.85 7.87
C ALA A 663 -10.12 -20.36 7.36
N GLN A 664 -10.09 -21.16 6.29
CA GLN A 664 -8.87 -21.81 5.81
C GLN A 664 -8.07 -20.96 4.83
N GLU A 665 -6.75 -21.21 4.79
CA GLU A 665 -5.89 -20.85 3.66
C GLU A 665 -5.74 -22.10 2.79
N VAL A 666 -6.43 -22.10 1.65
CA VAL A 666 -6.21 -23.09 0.60
C VAL A 666 -4.93 -22.68 -0.12
N ASP A 667 -3.92 -23.55 -0.06
CA ASP A 667 -2.61 -23.27 -0.64
C ASP A 667 -2.57 -23.59 -2.14
N GLU A 668 -3.44 -24.48 -2.60
CA GLU A 668 -3.47 -24.99 -3.98
C GLU A 668 -4.88 -25.41 -4.39
N LEU A 669 -5.28 -25.08 -5.63
CA LEU A 669 -6.54 -25.49 -6.26
C LEU A 669 -6.24 -26.31 -7.52
N THR A 670 -6.82 -27.52 -7.58
CA THR A 670 -6.79 -28.40 -8.76
C THR A 670 -8.22 -28.74 -9.19
N GLN A 671 -8.51 -28.57 -10.47
CA GLN A 671 -9.84 -28.82 -11.04
C GLN A 671 -9.77 -29.80 -12.21
N GLY A 672 -10.75 -30.69 -12.30
CA GLY A 672 -11.02 -31.56 -13.43
C GLY A 672 -11.80 -30.86 -14.54
N SER A 673 -12.24 -31.65 -15.49
CA SER A 673 -13.06 -31.30 -16.64
C SER A 673 -14.50 -31.82 -16.44
N THR A 674 -15.35 -31.74 -17.45
CA THR A 674 -16.68 -32.40 -17.40
C THR A 674 -16.61 -33.89 -17.80
N GLY A 675 -15.43 -34.50 -17.69
CA GLY A 675 -15.16 -35.88 -18.07
C GLY A 675 -14.54 -36.63 -16.89
N ASN A 676 -14.20 -37.91 -17.10
CA ASN A 676 -13.59 -38.69 -16.03
C ASN A 676 -12.13 -38.27 -15.83
N ASP A 677 -11.82 -37.74 -14.66
CA ASP A 677 -10.52 -37.16 -14.33
C ASP A 677 -9.78 -37.92 -13.23
N THR A 678 -8.46 -37.76 -13.20
CA THR A 678 -7.60 -38.27 -12.12
C THR A 678 -6.78 -37.12 -11.56
N LEU A 679 -7.18 -36.65 -10.39
CA LEU A 679 -6.59 -35.49 -9.72
C LEU A 679 -5.82 -35.95 -8.48
N LYS A 680 -4.63 -35.39 -8.27
CA LYS A 680 -3.78 -35.73 -7.14
C LYS A 680 -3.00 -34.52 -6.67
N ALA A 681 -3.01 -34.23 -5.38
CA ALA A 681 -2.15 -33.18 -4.83
C ALA A 681 -0.68 -33.61 -4.86
N ALA A 682 0.21 -32.65 -5.13
CA ALA A 682 1.61 -32.93 -5.41
C ALA A 682 2.55 -32.84 -4.19
N ASN A 683 2.08 -32.31 -3.05
CA ASN A 683 2.94 -31.88 -1.93
C ASN A 683 2.22 -32.02 -0.56
N ALA A 684 2.76 -31.39 0.50
CA ALA A 684 2.23 -31.43 1.88
C ALA A 684 1.38 -30.19 2.24
N LYS A 685 0.81 -29.51 1.24
CA LYS A 685 0.03 -28.29 1.40
C LYS A 685 -1.47 -28.59 1.48
N ASN A 686 -2.26 -27.64 1.98
CA ASN A 686 -3.72 -27.77 2.02
C ASN A 686 -4.29 -27.56 0.60
N THR A 687 -4.81 -28.62 -0.02
CA THR A 687 -5.21 -28.61 -1.44
C THR A 687 -6.73 -28.78 -1.60
N LEU A 688 -7.33 -27.97 -2.47
CA LEU A 688 -8.69 -28.20 -2.96
C LEU A 688 -8.67 -28.95 -4.31
N LEU A 689 -9.35 -30.08 -4.38
CA LEU A 689 -9.54 -30.91 -5.57
C LEU A 689 -11.03 -30.93 -5.95
N VAL A 690 -11.37 -30.57 -7.19
CA VAL A 690 -12.76 -30.57 -7.69
C VAL A 690 -12.85 -31.37 -8.99
N GLY A 691 -13.62 -32.46 -9.01
CA GLY A 691 -13.81 -33.37 -10.15
C GLY A 691 -14.75 -32.81 -11.22
N TRP A 692 -15.90 -32.25 -10.80
CA TRP A 692 -17.01 -31.77 -11.63
C TRP A 692 -17.96 -32.87 -12.11
N ASP A 693 -18.12 -33.07 -13.43
CA ASP A 693 -18.98 -34.10 -13.98
C ASP A 693 -18.08 -35.23 -14.46
N GLY A 694 -18.40 -36.48 -14.15
CA GLY A 694 -17.55 -37.60 -14.52
C GLY A 694 -17.53 -38.66 -13.43
N ASN A 695 -16.87 -39.78 -13.71
CA ASN A 695 -16.47 -40.70 -12.64
C ASN A 695 -15.00 -40.41 -12.33
N ASP A 696 -14.77 -39.61 -11.30
CA ASP A 696 -13.48 -39.02 -11.01
C ASP A 696 -12.70 -39.78 -9.94
N THR A 697 -11.38 -39.64 -9.96
CA THR A 697 -10.49 -40.17 -8.92
C THR A 697 -9.65 -39.04 -8.33
N LEU A 698 -9.91 -38.69 -7.07
CA LEU A 698 -9.29 -37.57 -6.37
C LEU A 698 -8.44 -38.08 -5.20
N ASN A 699 -7.23 -37.55 -5.05
CA ASN A 699 -6.30 -37.92 -3.96
C ASN A 699 -5.64 -36.68 -3.33
N GLY A 700 -5.96 -36.39 -2.07
CA GLY A 700 -5.43 -35.24 -1.30
C GLY A 700 -3.98 -35.41 -0.88
N GLY A 701 -3.55 -36.62 -0.53
CA GLY A 701 -2.15 -36.89 -0.25
C GLY A 701 -1.73 -36.49 1.16
N SER A 702 -1.13 -35.32 1.36
CA SER A 702 -0.69 -34.86 2.68
C SER A 702 -1.04 -33.40 2.86
N GLY A 703 -1.55 -33.03 4.02
CA GLY A 703 -2.08 -31.68 4.25
C GLY A 703 -3.51 -31.79 4.77
N ASN A 704 -4.16 -30.66 5.04
CA ASN A 704 -5.59 -30.66 5.32
C ASN A 704 -6.32 -30.37 4.01
N ASP A 705 -6.73 -31.42 3.30
CA ASP A 705 -7.23 -31.32 1.94
C ASP A 705 -8.76 -31.24 1.88
N SER A 706 -9.26 -30.79 0.73
CA SER A 706 -10.70 -30.75 0.45
C SER A 706 -10.97 -31.31 -0.93
N LEU A 707 -11.77 -32.38 -1.02
CA LEU A 707 -12.02 -33.12 -2.25
C LEU A 707 -13.52 -33.10 -2.55
N TYR A 708 -13.87 -32.71 -3.77
CA TYR A 708 -15.25 -32.66 -4.29
C TYR A 708 -15.34 -33.50 -5.56
N GLY A 709 -16.06 -34.62 -5.53
CA GLY A 709 -16.31 -35.47 -6.68
C GLY A 709 -17.17 -34.75 -7.70
N GLY A 710 -18.43 -34.49 -7.34
CA GLY A 710 -19.36 -33.73 -8.17
C GLY A 710 -20.47 -34.63 -8.69
N ASN A 711 -20.77 -34.64 -9.99
CA ASN A 711 -21.77 -35.54 -10.57
C ASN A 711 -21.10 -36.79 -11.14
N GLY A 712 -21.53 -37.96 -10.72
CA GLY A 712 -21.09 -39.26 -11.23
C GLY A 712 -20.69 -40.19 -10.09
N ASN A 713 -19.97 -41.26 -10.39
CA ASN A 713 -19.54 -42.21 -9.36
C ASN A 713 -18.05 -41.99 -9.08
N ASP A 714 -17.75 -41.27 -8.01
CA ASP A 714 -16.41 -40.77 -7.75
C ASP A 714 -15.64 -41.62 -6.74
N THR A 715 -14.32 -41.53 -6.76
CA THR A 715 -13.42 -42.14 -5.77
C THR A 715 -12.53 -41.07 -5.16
N LEU A 716 -12.74 -40.73 -3.88
CA LEU A 716 -11.97 -39.71 -3.18
C LEU A 716 -11.12 -40.35 -2.06
N THR A 717 -9.85 -39.96 -1.97
CA THR A 717 -8.92 -40.38 -0.92
C THR A 717 -8.28 -39.15 -0.27
N GLY A 718 -8.58 -38.89 1.00
CA GLY A 718 -8.04 -37.75 1.77
C GLY A 718 -6.52 -37.82 1.88
N GLY A 719 -6.01 -38.84 2.57
CA GLY A 719 -4.57 -39.00 2.77
C GLY A 719 -4.20 -38.71 4.22
N SER A 720 -3.09 -38.01 4.48
CA SER A 720 -2.68 -37.66 5.83
C SER A 720 -3.05 -36.23 6.17
N GLY A 721 -3.82 -36.03 7.24
CA GLY A 721 -4.24 -34.72 7.73
C GLY A 721 -5.74 -34.68 8.01
N ASN A 722 -6.28 -33.49 8.29
CA ASN A 722 -7.71 -33.34 8.53
C ASN A 722 -8.41 -32.93 7.24
N ASP A 723 -8.99 -33.90 6.55
CA ASP A 723 -9.55 -33.67 5.22
C ASP A 723 -11.08 -33.46 5.23
N ILE A 724 -11.59 -32.86 4.16
CA ILE A 724 -13.01 -32.78 3.83
C ILE A 724 -13.25 -33.49 2.51
N LEU A 725 -14.15 -34.47 2.50
CA LEU A 725 -14.50 -35.21 1.29
C LEU A 725 -16.00 -35.15 1.04
N ASP A 726 -16.37 -34.70 -0.14
CA ASP A 726 -17.74 -34.62 -0.66
C ASP A 726 -17.83 -35.39 -1.98
N GLY A 727 -18.54 -36.51 -1.98
CA GLY A 727 -18.76 -37.29 -3.20
C GLY A 727 -19.68 -36.60 -4.20
N GLY A 728 -20.56 -35.71 -3.74
CA GLY A 728 -21.60 -35.14 -4.59
C GLY A 728 -22.70 -36.12 -4.96
N ALA A 729 -23.14 -36.09 -6.22
CA ALA A 729 -24.26 -36.85 -6.75
C ALA A 729 -23.82 -38.10 -7.50
N GLY A 730 -24.02 -39.26 -6.88
CA GLY A 730 -23.96 -40.57 -7.52
C GLY A 730 -23.57 -41.65 -6.52
N ASN A 731 -22.89 -42.70 -6.95
CA ASN A 731 -22.43 -43.76 -6.05
C ASN A 731 -20.93 -43.64 -5.80
N ASP A 732 -20.59 -42.92 -4.75
CA ASP A 732 -19.19 -42.55 -4.49
C ASP A 732 -18.50 -43.50 -3.53
N THR A 733 -17.18 -43.56 -3.63
CA THR A 733 -16.27 -44.28 -2.74
C THR A 733 -15.37 -43.28 -2.04
N LEU A 734 -15.50 -43.20 -0.72
CA LEU A 734 -14.89 -42.14 0.06
C LEU A 734 -13.96 -42.77 1.13
N ASP A 735 -12.66 -42.48 1.04
CA ASP A 735 -11.60 -42.94 1.95
C ASP A 735 -10.88 -41.76 2.62
N GLY A 736 -10.99 -41.68 3.95
CA GLY A 736 -10.60 -40.47 4.68
C GLY A 736 -9.13 -40.43 5.03
N GLY A 737 -8.41 -41.54 4.85
CA GLY A 737 -7.02 -41.68 5.25
C GLY A 737 -6.78 -41.48 6.76
N ASP A 738 -5.60 -40.95 7.09
CA ASP A 738 -5.08 -40.74 8.44
C ASP A 738 -5.42 -39.34 8.96
N GLY A 739 -6.38 -39.21 9.89
CA GLY A 739 -6.64 -37.93 10.59
C GLY A 739 -8.11 -37.74 10.97
N LYS A 740 -8.49 -36.51 11.37
CA LYS A 740 -9.89 -36.17 11.66
C LYS A 740 -10.58 -35.69 10.39
N THR A 741 -11.09 -36.63 9.62
CA THR A 741 -11.75 -36.37 8.34
C THR A 741 -13.26 -36.14 8.52
N SER A 742 -13.78 -35.09 7.88
CA SER A 742 -15.21 -34.77 7.85
C SER A 742 -15.81 -35.09 6.48
N TRP A 743 -17.09 -35.50 6.48
CA TRP A 743 -17.79 -36.02 5.32
C TRP A 743 -19.14 -35.33 5.14
N THR A 744 -19.45 -34.81 3.95
CA THR A 744 -20.77 -34.25 3.64
C THR A 744 -21.70 -35.27 3.00
N ALA A 745 -23.01 -35.11 3.26
CA ALA A 745 -24.03 -36.14 3.08
C ALA A 745 -24.21 -36.60 1.62
N ALA A 746 -23.75 -37.81 1.35
CA ALA A 746 -23.92 -38.49 0.08
C ALA A 746 -25.24 -39.32 0.05
N PRO A 747 -25.79 -39.68 -1.12
CA PRO A 747 -26.97 -40.54 -1.22
C PRO A 747 -26.75 -41.89 -0.52
N ALA A 748 -27.84 -42.56 -0.15
CA ALA A 748 -27.86 -43.76 0.71
C ALA A 748 -27.07 -44.99 0.18
N THR A 749 -26.47 -44.89 -1.01
CA THR A 749 -25.69 -45.92 -1.70
C THR A 749 -24.18 -45.70 -1.66
N THR A 750 -23.71 -44.62 -1.04
CA THR A 750 -22.29 -44.25 -0.92
C THR A 750 -21.54 -45.18 0.02
N VAL A 751 -20.33 -45.58 -0.38
CA VAL A 751 -19.47 -46.49 0.40
C VAL A 751 -18.40 -45.68 1.14
N TRP A 752 -18.44 -45.76 2.48
CA TRP A 752 -17.47 -45.13 3.38
C TRP A 752 -16.44 -46.15 3.85
N THR A 753 -15.16 -45.85 3.70
CA THR A 753 -14.08 -46.67 4.24
C THR A 753 -13.45 -45.93 5.42
N VAL A 754 -13.53 -46.50 6.63
CA VAL A 754 -12.98 -45.90 7.87
C VAL A 754 -11.86 -46.79 8.39
N ASP A 755 -10.63 -46.26 8.46
CA ASP A 755 -9.54 -46.93 9.20
C ASP A 755 -9.52 -46.50 10.69
N ARG A 756 -9.14 -47.44 11.56
CA ARG A 756 -9.42 -47.47 13.01
C ARG A 756 -8.49 -46.60 13.85
N ALA A 757 -8.47 -45.28 13.64
CA ALA A 757 -7.67 -44.39 14.49
C ALA A 757 -8.32 -43.03 14.80
N THR A 758 -9.61 -42.98 15.17
CA THR A 758 -10.25 -42.09 16.20
C THR A 758 -11.77 -42.00 15.95
N THR A 759 -12.54 -41.60 16.96
CA THR A 759 -14.02 -41.61 16.98
C THR A 759 -14.65 -40.59 16.01
N PRO A 760 -15.60 -40.98 15.14
CA PRO A 760 -16.29 -40.07 14.23
C PRO A 760 -17.35 -39.20 14.93
N ILE A 761 -17.52 -37.97 14.47
CA ILE A 761 -18.66 -37.10 14.78
C ILE A 761 -19.62 -37.15 13.59
N CYS A 762 -20.82 -37.70 13.76
CA CYS A 762 -21.89 -37.61 12.77
C CYS A 762 -22.89 -36.52 13.19
N SER A 763 -23.10 -35.50 12.36
CA SER A 763 -24.20 -34.53 12.51
C SER A 763 -25.41 -34.97 11.66
N ALA A 764 -26.43 -35.56 12.30
CA ALA A 764 -27.69 -35.88 11.63
C ALA A 764 -28.73 -34.77 11.86
N LYS A 765 -29.13 -34.05 10.79
CA LYS A 765 -30.24 -33.08 10.84
C LYS A 765 -31.58 -33.84 10.79
N ALA A 766 -32.43 -33.63 11.79
CA ALA A 766 -33.72 -34.30 11.94
C ALA A 766 -34.66 -33.97 10.77
N MET A 767 -34.99 -34.97 9.93
CA MET A 767 -36.13 -34.88 9.01
C MET A 767 -37.46 -35.02 9.77
N SER A 768 -38.40 -34.12 9.47
CA SER A 768 -39.71 -34.00 10.11
C SER A 768 -40.49 -35.32 10.12
N ARG A 769 -40.93 -35.78 11.29
CA ARG A 769 -41.97 -36.80 11.42
C ARG A 769 -43.30 -36.15 11.76
N THR A 770 -44.29 -36.40 10.91
CA THR A 770 -45.72 -36.13 11.16
C THR A 770 -46.21 -36.77 12.47
N PRO A 771 -47.16 -36.15 13.20
CA PRO A 771 -47.47 -36.52 14.57
C PRO A 771 -48.47 -37.67 14.66
N TRP A 772 -48.21 -38.63 15.56
CA TRP A 772 -49.27 -39.47 16.12
C TRP A 772 -49.17 -39.55 17.64
N SER A 773 -50.35 -39.48 18.25
CA SER A 773 -50.69 -39.19 19.64
C SER A 773 -50.34 -40.30 20.64
N SER A 774 -49.97 -39.92 21.88
CA SER A 774 -50.79 -40.08 23.11
C SER A 774 -49.94 -40.13 24.40
N THR A 775 -50.27 -39.24 25.36
CA THR A 775 -50.25 -39.38 26.85
C THR A 775 -49.20 -40.30 27.49
N THR A 776 -48.36 -39.87 28.45
CA THR A 776 -48.70 -39.52 29.86
C THR A 776 -47.50 -38.83 30.59
N THR A 777 -47.80 -38.16 31.71
CA THR A 777 -47.11 -37.20 32.63
C THR A 777 -45.65 -37.41 33.17
N PRO A 778 -45.03 -36.40 33.83
CA PRO A 778 -43.56 -36.19 33.94
C PRO A 778 -42.91 -36.32 35.34
N ARG A 779 -41.55 -36.32 35.36
CA ARG A 779 -40.52 -35.99 36.42
C ARG A 779 -39.67 -37.16 36.97
N PRO A 780 -38.47 -36.91 37.57
CA PRO A 780 -37.39 -35.96 37.20
C PRO A 780 -35.95 -36.57 37.33
N ALA A 781 -34.96 -35.78 36.92
CA ALA A 781 -33.50 -35.81 37.14
C ALA A 781 -32.87 -36.97 37.96
N GLY A 782 -31.83 -37.60 37.37
CA GLY A 782 -30.86 -38.45 38.05
C GLY A 782 -29.59 -38.62 37.22
N SER A 783 -28.52 -37.96 37.65
CA SER A 783 -27.14 -38.15 37.21
C SER A 783 -26.68 -39.61 37.39
N THR A 784 -26.06 -40.24 36.39
CA THR A 784 -24.84 -41.07 36.57
C THR A 784 -24.24 -41.60 35.26
N SER A 785 -22.97 -41.25 35.07
CA SER A 785 -21.86 -42.03 34.49
C SER A 785 -22.10 -42.97 33.31
N CYS A 786 -21.47 -42.63 32.17
CA CYS A 786 -21.03 -43.56 31.14
C CYS A 786 -20.09 -44.62 31.72
N ASN A 787 -20.54 -45.87 31.77
CA ASN A 787 -19.69 -47.04 31.60
C ASN A 787 -20.55 -48.26 31.28
N SER A 788 -20.75 -48.54 30.00
CA SER A 788 -20.93 -49.91 29.51
C SER A 788 -20.71 -49.97 28.00
N ARG A 789 -19.69 -50.75 27.60
CA ARG A 789 -19.51 -51.25 26.24
C ARG A 789 -20.72 -52.11 25.83
N PRO A 790 -21.09 -52.11 24.54
CA PRO A 790 -21.37 -53.36 23.83
C PRO A 790 -20.56 -53.42 22.52
N ALA A 791 -19.75 -54.46 22.30
CA ALA A 791 -20.13 -55.78 21.78
C ALA A 791 -20.51 -55.77 20.28
N SER A 792 -19.53 -56.24 19.49
CA SER A 792 -19.64 -56.90 18.18
C SER A 792 -20.21 -56.14 16.98
N CYS A 793 -19.30 -55.72 16.09
CA CYS A 793 -19.49 -55.73 14.65
C CYS A 793 -19.94 -57.12 14.17
N ARG A 794 -20.93 -57.16 13.28
CA ARG A 794 -21.04 -58.19 12.24
C ARG A 794 -21.28 -57.51 10.91
N THR A 795 -20.42 -57.86 9.97
CA THR A 795 -20.49 -57.56 8.54
C THR A 795 -21.78 -58.07 7.92
N LYS A 796 -22.45 -57.21 7.14
CA LYS A 796 -22.92 -57.50 5.78
C LYS A 796 -23.26 -56.23 5.05
#